data_AF-A0A7C5EQX0-F1
#
_entry.id   AF-A0A7C5EQX0-F1
#
_cell.length_a   1.000
_cell.length_b   1.000
_cell.length_c   1.000
_cell.angle_alpha   90.00
_cell.angle_beta   90.00
_cell.angle_gamma   90.00
#
_symmetry.space_group_name_H-M   'P 1'
#
loop_
_entity.id
_entity.type
_entity.pdbx_description
1 polymer ?
#
loop_
_entity_poly.entity_id
_entity_poly.type
_entity_poly.pdbx_seq_one_letter_code
_entity_poly.pdbx_strand_id
1 'polypeptide(L)'
;MFRQILKLKQARKAFKEGRFQEALSLADDPEVKDHLQAKKLRDRALRALAGQVDRHEREGDLSLAVAEIEKLRRWTDDDAVRLHERRLRKQKRDREDDAGRMRQKYYKARLLIDRGDMDGARALLSAISPIERTPEIKELLVEIEQRAKDALRWIGDARSILSADPVQAEELARKAESLHPQAPELAEFYRDLARAKVKLVTDGDLSDGALAAFLLDWRLFKRRHFHSEMTADLVRSEADLVKLLSKRVREHLAAGRYAEAERLIDRQSDVLARDHDLESLGRGLKRLAEAQTAFEQGGYEDAKARLEEAMTLLPRSGHLKELSRSIERARREIQPALEEATRLLRERKLHEAKGLILGILEGAPGHMKAGRLLERINAQWTETLRHLDEARRRVGERRLEAASAALQRLEALGWEDPEVDLLRREIAHLERTKPSIAKPRHELAGDGGKKGPAAFGGAAPRAVAHGGAMGPLWVLGVEEHGEILVVEKSEVLFGSAARGVADLMFMAPLAARHAVLRRRRSFHGGDAYVLESVEGRPVRVNGEDVTSATLKDGDRVALGTKVHFRFHYPSEVSRAPVLQFEEGELVQGLTQAVLLPPTGRAGAIRVGNLVDAHIATSDSSGSCEVYRETAAEGGQLVVQGASGVAVDGDAPRSRAFCRDGSTVRADDLTLVFRSIAPSD
;
A
#
# COMPACT_ATOMS: atom_id res chain seq x y z
N MET A 1 8.48 82.90 -30.60
CA MET A 1 9.82 83.17 -30.04
C MET A 1 9.96 82.89 -28.55
N PHE A 2 9.27 83.57 -27.63
CA PHE A 2 9.52 83.40 -26.18
C PHE A 2 9.30 81.94 -25.68
N ARG A 3 8.19 81.28 -26.08
CA ARG A 3 7.91 79.88 -25.74
C ARG A 3 9.00 78.90 -26.21
N GLN A 4 9.52 79.11 -27.42
CA GLN A 4 10.60 78.30 -28.00
C GLN A 4 11.90 78.38 -27.19
N ILE A 5 12.26 79.59 -26.74
CA ILE A 5 13.44 79.81 -25.89
C ILE A 5 13.28 79.10 -24.54
N LEU A 6 12.08 79.15 -23.95
CA LEU A 6 11.79 78.49 -22.67
C LEU A 6 11.90 76.96 -22.78
N LYS A 7 11.30 76.35 -23.81
CA LYS A 7 11.39 74.90 -24.05
C LYS A 7 12.83 74.44 -24.28
N LEU A 8 13.63 75.19 -25.06
CA LEU A 8 15.05 74.91 -25.24
C LEU A 8 15.87 75.00 -23.95
N LYS A 9 15.55 75.96 -23.07
CA LYS A 9 16.19 76.06 -21.74
C LYS A 9 15.83 74.86 -20.86
N GLN A 10 14.56 74.44 -20.86
CA GLN A 10 14.10 73.26 -20.13
C GLN A 10 14.77 71.98 -20.66
N ALA A 11 14.83 71.80 -21.98
CA ALA A 11 15.50 70.64 -22.60
C ALA A 11 16.98 70.58 -22.21
N ARG A 12 17.69 71.71 -22.22
CA ARG A 12 19.10 71.79 -21.78
C ARG A 12 19.27 71.50 -20.30
N LYS A 13 18.33 71.95 -19.46
CA LYS A 13 18.33 71.67 -18.02
C LYS A 13 18.17 70.17 -17.78
N ALA A 14 17.16 69.54 -18.40
CA ALA A 14 16.95 68.09 -18.31
C ALA A 14 18.19 67.30 -18.78
N PHE A 15 18.83 67.72 -19.87
CA PHE A 15 20.06 67.07 -20.35
C PHE A 15 21.21 67.15 -19.32
N LYS A 16 21.43 68.32 -18.71
CA LYS A 16 22.48 68.50 -17.68
C LYS A 16 22.24 67.66 -16.43
N GLU A 17 20.98 67.42 -16.10
CA GLU A 17 20.57 66.59 -14.96
C GLU A 17 20.57 65.08 -15.29
N GLY A 18 21.03 64.67 -16.48
CA GLY A 18 21.05 63.27 -16.90
C GLY A 18 19.68 62.71 -17.32
N ARG A 19 18.64 63.56 -17.36
CA ARG A 19 17.28 63.19 -17.79
C ARG A 19 17.17 63.20 -19.32
N PHE A 20 17.93 62.32 -19.98
CA PHE A 20 18.11 62.37 -21.44
C PHE A 20 16.83 62.14 -22.25
N GLN A 21 15.90 61.32 -21.76
CA GLN A 21 14.61 61.09 -22.44
C GLN A 21 13.70 62.32 -22.42
N GLU A 22 13.66 63.02 -21.28
CA GLU A 22 12.92 64.27 -21.16
C GLU A 22 13.56 65.36 -21.99
N ALA A 23 14.90 65.42 -22.03
CA ALA A 23 15.62 66.30 -22.94
C ALA A 23 15.29 66.03 -24.41
N LEU A 24 15.15 64.76 -24.82
CA LEU A 24 14.74 64.36 -26.17
C LEU A 24 13.29 64.74 -26.47
N SER A 25 12.37 64.47 -25.54
CA SER A 25 10.96 64.84 -25.68
C SER A 25 10.78 66.35 -25.84
N LEU A 26 11.44 67.16 -24.99
CA LEU A 26 11.39 68.62 -25.09
C LEU A 26 12.08 69.15 -26.36
N ALA A 27 13.09 68.43 -26.89
CA ALA A 27 13.78 68.80 -28.12
C ALA A 27 13.06 68.33 -29.40
N ASP A 28 12.07 67.44 -29.32
CA ASP A 28 11.23 67.00 -30.44
C ASP A 28 9.86 67.70 -30.50
N ASP A 29 9.59 68.60 -29.56
CA ASP A 29 8.38 69.41 -29.56
C ASP A 29 8.25 70.25 -30.86
N PRO A 30 7.06 70.27 -31.50
CA PRO A 30 6.86 70.93 -32.80
C PRO A 30 7.28 72.40 -32.85
N GLU A 31 7.24 73.12 -31.71
CA GLU A 31 7.64 74.53 -31.68
C GLU A 31 9.16 74.73 -31.83
N VAL A 32 9.97 73.73 -31.46
CA VAL A 32 11.45 73.85 -31.38
C VAL A 32 12.22 72.82 -32.21
N LYS A 33 11.54 71.79 -32.73
CA LYS A 33 12.14 70.67 -33.48
C LYS A 33 13.08 71.11 -34.61
N ASP A 34 12.72 72.14 -35.35
CA ASP A 34 13.52 72.65 -36.48
C ASP A 34 14.68 73.57 -36.07
N HIS A 35 14.72 74.00 -34.81
CA HIS A 35 15.75 74.90 -34.32
C HIS A 35 17.11 74.19 -34.25
N LEU A 36 18.17 74.80 -34.80
CA LEU A 36 19.52 74.21 -34.86
C LEU A 36 20.04 73.72 -33.49
N GLN A 37 19.74 74.47 -32.43
CA GLN A 37 20.12 74.09 -31.06
C GLN A 37 19.36 72.86 -30.53
N ALA A 38 18.10 72.66 -30.93
CA ALA A 38 17.34 71.46 -30.57
C ALA A 38 17.93 70.22 -31.24
N LYS A 39 18.30 70.32 -32.54
CA LYS A 39 18.99 69.26 -33.29
C LYS A 39 20.31 68.84 -32.62
N LYS A 40 21.19 69.81 -32.33
CA LYS A 40 22.45 69.55 -31.62
C LYS A 40 22.24 68.92 -30.24
N LEU A 41 21.20 69.34 -29.50
CA LEU A 41 20.89 68.79 -28.19
C LEU A 41 20.38 67.35 -28.30
N ARG A 42 19.55 67.05 -29.29
CA ARG A 42 19.05 65.70 -29.62
C ARG A 42 20.20 64.74 -29.91
N ASP A 43 21.14 65.12 -30.78
CA ASP A 43 22.31 64.29 -31.11
C ASP A 43 23.19 64.02 -29.89
N ARG A 44 23.29 64.98 -28.96
CA ARG A 44 24.03 64.79 -27.70
C ARG A 44 23.28 63.87 -26.74
N ALA A 45 21.96 64.00 -26.63
CA ALA A 45 21.13 63.15 -25.79
C ALA A 45 21.07 61.71 -26.29
N LEU A 46 20.95 61.50 -27.61
CA LEU A 46 21.04 60.17 -28.24
C LEU A 46 22.40 59.51 -27.97
N ARG A 47 23.51 60.24 -28.16
CA ARG A 47 24.85 59.74 -27.83
C ARG A 47 25.03 59.42 -26.35
N ALA A 48 24.45 60.23 -25.46
CA ALA A 48 24.51 59.98 -24.03
C ALA A 48 23.76 58.70 -23.65
N LEU A 49 22.56 58.46 -24.21
CA LEU A 49 21.81 57.21 -24.04
C LEU A 49 22.56 56.01 -24.60
N ALA A 50 23.14 56.11 -25.81
CA ALA A 50 23.98 55.05 -26.37
C ALA A 50 25.18 54.74 -25.46
N GLY A 51 25.82 55.76 -24.89
CA GLY A 51 26.90 55.58 -23.92
C GLY A 51 26.45 54.92 -22.60
N GLN A 52 25.19 55.05 -22.20
CA GLN A 52 24.62 54.30 -21.07
C GLN A 52 24.41 52.82 -21.40
N VAL A 53 23.93 52.52 -22.61
CA VAL A 53 23.83 51.13 -23.10
C VAL A 53 25.20 50.45 -23.09
N ASP A 54 26.22 51.08 -23.67
CA ASP A 54 27.59 50.55 -23.73
C ASP A 54 28.21 50.38 -22.34
N ARG A 55 27.80 51.20 -21.37
CA ARG A 55 28.27 51.08 -19.98
C ARG A 55 27.66 49.84 -19.34
N HIS A 56 26.34 49.68 -19.41
CA HIS A 56 25.67 48.51 -18.86
C HIS A 56 26.10 47.21 -19.54
N GLU A 57 26.38 47.22 -20.85
CA GLU A 57 26.94 46.05 -21.54
C GLU A 57 28.33 45.67 -20.98
N ARG A 58 29.21 46.66 -20.77
CA ARG A 58 30.55 46.45 -20.19
C ARG A 58 30.51 45.99 -18.73
N GLU A 59 29.55 46.49 -17.95
CA GLU A 59 29.29 46.05 -16.58
C GLU A 59 28.65 44.64 -16.54
N GLY A 60 28.18 44.13 -17.68
CA GLY A 60 27.52 42.84 -17.79
C GLY A 60 26.03 42.86 -17.44
N ASP A 61 25.46 44.02 -17.15
CA ASP A 61 24.06 44.26 -16.82
C ASP A 61 23.18 44.26 -18.07
N LEU A 62 23.10 43.13 -18.76
CA LEU A 62 22.39 42.99 -20.04
C LEU A 62 20.91 43.37 -19.95
N SER A 63 20.26 43.16 -18.79
CA SER A 63 18.87 43.58 -18.58
C SER A 63 18.71 45.11 -18.62
N LEU A 64 19.63 45.85 -18.00
CA LEU A 64 19.62 47.31 -18.05
C LEU A 64 20.04 47.81 -19.43
N ALA A 65 21.03 47.19 -20.07
CA ALA A 65 21.45 47.52 -21.43
C ALA A 65 20.29 47.36 -22.44
N VAL A 66 19.52 46.26 -22.34
CA VAL A 66 18.32 46.03 -23.15
C VAL A 66 17.24 47.09 -22.87
N ALA A 67 17.01 47.45 -21.60
CA ALA A 67 16.04 48.49 -21.27
C ALA A 67 16.46 49.87 -21.82
N GLU A 68 17.75 50.23 -21.71
CA GLU A 68 18.29 51.50 -22.23
C GLU A 68 18.29 51.56 -23.76
N ILE A 69 18.55 50.46 -24.46
CA ILE A 69 18.51 50.48 -25.93
C ILE A 69 17.09 50.53 -26.49
N GLU A 70 16.11 49.96 -25.80
CA GLU A 70 14.70 50.12 -26.14
C GLU A 70 14.24 51.57 -25.97
N LYS A 71 14.73 52.24 -24.93
CA LYS A 71 14.51 53.68 -24.71
C LYS A 71 15.14 54.49 -25.85
N LEU A 72 16.36 54.14 -26.28
CA LEU A 72 17.04 54.78 -27.42
C LEU A 72 16.26 54.60 -28.73
N ARG A 73 15.74 53.39 -29.00
CA ARG A 73 14.98 53.06 -30.23
C ARG A 73 13.70 53.88 -30.39
N ARG A 74 13.11 54.37 -29.30
CA ARG A 74 11.92 55.26 -29.38
C ARG A 74 12.22 56.60 -30.08
N TRP A 75 13.50 56.98 -30.14
CA TRP A 75 13.93 58.30 -30.65
C TRP A 75 14.75 58.22 -31.94
N THR A 76 15.16 57.03 -32.38
CA THR A 76 15.95 56.83 -33.60
C THR A 76 15.59 55.52 -34.29
N ASP A 77 15.52 55.54 -35.63
CA ASP A 77 15.34 54.34 -36.46
C ASP A 77 16.65 53.86 -37.10
N ASP A 78 17.79 54.19 -36.48
CA ASP A 78 19.12 53.79 -36.94
C ASP A 78 19.28 52.27 -36.92
N ASP A 79 19.67 51.68 -38.05
CA ASP A 79 19.92 50.25 -38.20
C ASP A 79 21.01 49.74 -37.26
N ALA A 80 21.99 50.58 -36.90
CA ALA A 80 23.02 50.22 -35.93
C ALA A 80 22.42 49.99 -34.54
N VAL A 81 21.44 50.81 -34.12
CA VAL A 81 20.73 50.64 -32.84
C VAL A 81 19.88 49.37 -32.87
N ARG A 82 19.19 49.08 -33.98
CA ARG A 82 18.42 47.84 -34.15
C ARG A 82 19.32 46.60 -34.09
N LEU A 83 20.49 46.64 -34.73
CA LEU A 83 21.46 45.54 -34.71
C LEU A 83 22.03 45.32 -33.31
N HIS A 84 22.37 46.39 -32.60
CA HIS A 84 22.89 46.33 -31.24
C HIS A 84 21.83 45.78 -30.25
N GLU A 85 20.56 46.18 -30.39
CA GLU A 85 19.45 45.62 -29.58
C GLU A 85 19.33 44.10 -29.79
N ARG A 86 19.34 43.65 -31.05
CA ARG A 86 19.28 42.22 -31.38
C ARG A 86 20.44 41.45 -30.75
N ARG A 87 21.66 42.01 -30.77
CA ARG A 87 22.84 41.41 -30.14
C ARG A 87 22.67 41.30 -28.62
N LEU A 88 22.28 42.37 -27.94
CA LEU A 88 22.08 42.37 -26.48
C LEU A 88 20.98 41.39 -26.05
N ARG A 89 19.86 41.36 -26.77
CA ARG A 89 18.76 40.41 -26.49
C ARG A 89 19.21 38.96 -26.69
N LYS A 90 19.99 38.69 -27.74
CA LYS A 90 20.58 37.36 -27.96
C LYS A 90 21.52 36.98 -26.81
N GLN A 91 22.47 37.84 -26.46
CA GLN A 91 23.40 37.59 -25.35
C GLN A 91 22.67 37.38 -24.02
N LYS A 92 21.62 38.17 -23.75
CA LYS A 92 20.79 38.01 -22.55
C LYS A 92 20.12 36.64 -22.52
N ARG A 93 19.47 36.26 -23.63
CA ARG A 93 18.82 34.94 -23.75
C ARG A 93 19.82 33.80 -23.59
N ASP A 94 20.97 33.89 -24.25
CA ASP A 94 22.02 32.88 -24.15
C ASP A 94 22.48 32.71 -22.69
N ARG A 95 22.69 33.81 -21.96
CA ARG A 95 23.01 33.78 -20.51
C ARG A 95 21.88 33.22 -19.64
N GLU A 96 20.63 33.55 -19.94
CA GLU A 96 19.47 33.03 -19.20
C GLU A 96 19.30 31.52 -19.43
N ASP A 97 19.51 31.06 -20.66
CA ASP A 97 19.49 29.64 -21.04
C ASP A 97 20.65 28.88 -20.37
N ASP A 98 21.86 29.44 -20.35
CA ASP A 98 23.01 28.90 -19.61
C ASP A 98 22.72 28.80 -18.11
N ALA A 99 22.20 29.87 -17.50
CA ALA A 99 21.79 29.88 -16.10
C ALA A 99 20.70 28.84 -15.81
N GLY A 100 19.74 28.67 -16.73
CA GLY A 100 18.72 27.63 -16.68
C GLY A 100 19.32 26.22 -16.68
N ARG A 101 20.22 25.93 -17.63
CA ARG A 101 20.95 24.65 -17.71
C ARG A 101 21.78 24.39 -16.46
N MET A 102 22.46 25.40 -15.93
CA MET A 102 23.24 25.29 -14.69
C MET A 102 22.36 24.95 -13.48
N ARG A 103 21.22 25.65 -13.32
CA ARG A 103 20.24 25.34 -12.25
C ARG A 103 19.70 23.93 -12.36
N GLN A 104 19.38 23.47 -13.57
CA GLN A 104 18.92 22.09 -13.79
C GLN A 104 19.99 21.06 -13.42
N LYS A 105 21.25 21.26 -13.82
CA LYS A 105 22.37 20.39 -13.43
C LYS A 105 22.57 20.38 -11.91
N TYR A 106 22.52 21.54 -11.26
CA TYR A 106 22.61 21.66 -9.80
C TYR A 106 21.50 20.87 -9.09
N TYR A 107 20.24 21.08 -9.49
CA TYR A 107 19.10 20.37 -8.90
C TYR A 107 19.20 18.86 -9.10
N LYS A 108 19.58 18.42 -10.31
CA LYS A 108 19.78 17.00 -10.60
C LYS A 108 20.93 16.42 -9.78
N ALA A 109 22.03 17.14 -9.59
CA ALA A 109 23.13 16.70 -8.72
C ALA A 109 22.68 16.57 -7.27
N ARG A 110 21.88 17.51 -6.76
CA ARG A 110 21.32 17.42 -5.40
C ARG A 110 20.44 16.18 -5.23
N LEU A 111 19.57 15.91 -6.20
CA LEU A 111 18.74 14.70 -6.20
C LEU A 111 19.58 13.41 -6.23
N LEU A 112 20.71 13.41 -6.93
CA LEU A 112 21.64 12.26 -6.94
C LEU A 112 22.32 12.08 -5.58
N ILE A 113 22.77 13.17 -4.93
CA ILE A 113 23.32 13.15 -3.56
C ILE A 113 22.30 12.60 -2.56
N ASP A 114 21.05 13.06 -2.64
CA ASP A 114 19.97 12.61 -1.75
C ASP A 114 19.64 11.12 -1.95
N ARG A 115 19.90 10.59 -3.15
CA ARG A 115 19.80 9.16 -3.47
C ARG A 115 21.08 8.37 -3.15
N GLY A 116 22.15 9.03 -2.72
CA GLY A 116 23.45 8.42 -2.43
C GLY A 116 24.36 8.18 -3.66
N ASP A 117 23.96 8.64 -4.85
CA ASP A 117 24.75 8.53 -6.07
C ASP A 117 25.76 9.68 -6.17
N MET A 118 26.84 9.55 -5.38
CA MET A 118 27.91 10.55 -5.28
C MET A 118 28.74 10.65 -6.55
N ASP A 119 28.97 9.53 -7.24
CA ASP A 119 29.76 9.51 -8.48
C ASP A 119 28.99 10.15 -9.64
N GLY A 120 27.70 9.85 -9.78
CA GLY A 120 26.81 10.50 -10.74
C GLY A 120 26.70 12.00 -10.47
N ALA A 121 26.57 12.41 -9.21
CA ALA A 121 26.55 13.82 -8.83
C ALA A 121 27.89 14.52 -9.16
N ARG A 122 29.02 13.91 -8.82
CA ARG A 122 30.36 14.43 -9.12
C ARG A 122 30.59 14.54 -10.62
N ALA A 123 30.26 13.52 -11.40
CA ALA A 123 30.39 13.52 -12.86
C ALA A 123 29.56 14.64 -13.48
N LEU A 124 28.31 14.82 -13.03
CA LEU A 124 27.41 15.85 -13.54
C LEU A 124 27.93 17.28 -13.26
N LEU A 125 28.46 17.53 -12.05
CA LEU A 125 29.00 18.84 -11.67
C LEU A 125 30.38 19.10 -12.25
N SER A 126 31.20 18.07 -12.42
CA SER A 126 32.55 18.18 -12.99
C SER A 126 32.52 18.52 -14.48
N ALA A 127 31.44 18.16 -15.18
CA ALA A 127 31.17 18.57 -16.56
C ALA A 127 30.86 20.07 -16.71
N ILE A 128 30.73 20.83 -15.61
CA ILE A 128 30.63 22.29 -15.63
C ILE A 128 32.06 22.87 -15.58
N SER A 129 32.36 23.79 -16.50
CA SER A 129 33.66 24.45 -16.59
C SER A 129 34.02 25.10 -15.25
N PRO A 130 35.26 24.98 -14.74
CA PRO A 130 35.66 25.56 -13.45
C PRO A 130 35.36 27.06 -13.30
N ILE A 131 35.40 27.82 -14.42
CA ILE A 131 35.13 29.26 -14.46
C ILE A 131 33.64 29.56 -14.28
N GLU A 132 32.77 28.65 -14.69
CA GLU A 132 31.30 28.79 -14.63
C GLU A 132 30.72 28.28 -13.30
N ARG A 133 31.54 27.68 -12.43
CA ARG A 133 31.07 27.14 -11.15
C ARG A 133 30.75 28.26 -10.19
N THR A 134 29.48 28.37 -9.85
CA THR A 134 29.01 29.25 -8.77
C THR A 134 29.53 28.75 -7.41
N PRO A 135 29.56 29.61 -6.36
CA PRO A 135 29.95 29.20 -5.01
C PRO A 135 29.18 27.98 -4.51
N GLU A 136 27.88 27.90 -4.80
CA GLU A 136 27.00 26.79 -4.39
C GLU A 136 27.42 25.46 -5.05
N ILE A 137 27.86 25.48 -6.31
CA ILE A 137 28.40 24.28 -6.98
C ILE A 137 29.71 23.84 -6.32
N LYS A 138 30.58 24.78 -5.93
CA LYS A 138 31.84 24.47 -5.26
C LYS A 138 31.60 23.87 -3.88
N GLU A 139 30.69 24.43 -3.10
CA GLU A 139 30.26 23.88 -1.81
C GLU A 139 29.71 22.46 -1.96
N LEU A 140 28.88 22.22 -2.99
CA LEU A 140 28.31 20.90 -3.24
C LEU A 140 29.37 19.86 -3.61
N LEU A 141 30.41 20.25 -4.37
CA LEU A 141 31.55 19.36 -4.68
C LEU A 141 32.35 19.01 -3.41
N VAL A 142 32.57 19.98 -2.51
CA VAL A 142 33.22 19.74 -1.22
C VAL A 142 32.38 18.79 -0.35
N GLU A 143 31.05 18.97 -0.32
CA GLU A 143 30.13 18.07 0.39
C GLU A 143 30.24 16.62 -0.13
N ILE A 144 30.22 16.43 -1.45
CA ILE A 144 30.38 15.11 -2.09
C ILE A 144 31.71 14.47 -1.68
N GLU A 145 32.82 15.21 -1.75
CA GLU A 145 34.14 14.70 -1.36
C GLU A 145 34.22 14.33 0.12
N GLN A 146 33.63 15.14 0.99
CA GLN A 146 33.63 14.89 2.43
C GLN A 146 32.83 13.63 2.76
N ARG A 147 31.61 13.48 2.22
CA ARG A 147 30.80 12.27 2.41
C ARG A 147 31.49 11.01 1.90
N ALA A 148 32.16 11.08 0.75
CA ALA A 148 32.93 9.96 0.21
C ALA A 148 34.11 9.58 1.13
N LYS A 149 34.86 10.55 1.65
CA LYS A 149 35.95 10.32 2.61
C LYS A 149 35.45 9.69 3.91
N ASP A 150 34.34 10.20 4.44
CA ASP A 150 33.74 9.68 5.67
C ASP A 150 33.22 8.24 5.46
N ALA A 151 32.62 7.94 4.31
CA ALA A 151 32.23 6.57 3.96
C ALA A 151 33.44 5.62 3.93
N LEU A 152 34.55 6.02 3.28
CA LEU A 152 35.78 5.23 3.23
C LEU A 152 36.39 5.01 4.62
N ARG A 153 36.35 6.03 5.48
CA ARG A 153 36.80 5.92 6.87
C ARG A 153 35.97 4.87 7.63
N TRP A 154 34.64 4.94 7.55
CA TRP A 154 33.76 3.97 8.19
C TRP A 154 33.99 2.54 7.67
N ILE A 155 34.28 2.36 6.38
CA ILE A 155 34.65 1.06 5.81
C ILE A 155 35.99 0.57 6.37
N GLY A 156 36.98 1.47 6.51
CA GLY A 156 38.26 1.15 7.14
C GLY A 156 38.10 0.68 8.59
N ASP A 157 37.31 1.41 9.38
CA ASP A 157 36.98 1.06 10.76
C ASP A 157 36.26 -0.31 10.81
N ALA A 158 35.27 -0.53 9.92
CA ALA A 158 34.56 -1.80 9.79
C ALA A 158 35.51 -2.97 9.48
N ARG A 159 36.46 -2.79 8.56
CA ARG A 159 37.48 -3.81 8.21
C ARG A 159 38.38 -4.14 9.39
N SER A 160 38.76 -3.15 10.20
CA SER A 160 39.70 -3.34 11.32
C SER A 160 39.14 -4.26 12.42
N ILE A 161 37.82 -4.28 12.59
CA ILE A 161 37.15 -5.10 13.62
C ILE A 161 36.49 -6.36 13.05
N LEU A 162 36.51 -6.55 11.72
CA LEU A 162 35.73 -7.57 11.04
C LEU A 162 35.99 -9.00 11.56
N SER A 163 37.24 -9.32 11.91
CA SER A 163 37.59 -10.65 12.42
C SER A 163 37.21 -10.85 13.89
N ALA A 164 37.10 -9.77 14.67
CA ALA A 164 36.79 -9.81 16.09
C ALA A 164 35.29 -9.75 16.36
N ASP A 165 34.57 -8.88 15.65
CA ASP A 165 33.13 -8.68 15.80
C ASP A 165 32.47 -8.34 14.43
N PRO A 166 32.03 -9.37 13.68
CA PRO A 166 31.35 -9.19 12.40
C PRO A 166 30.03 -8.40 12.51
N VAL A 167 29.35 -8.44 13.66
CA VAL A 167 28.08 -7.75 13.86
C VAL A 167 28.31 -6.25 13.96
N GLN A 168 29.26 -5.83 14.81
CA GLN A 168 29.64 -4.43 14.93
C GLN A 168 30.25 -3.89 13.62
N ALA A 169 31.01 -4.72 12.89
CA ALA A 169 31.55 -4.38 11.58
C ALA A 169 30.43 -4.06 10.56
N GLU A 170 29.34 -4.83 10.58
CA GLU A 170 28.18 -4.56 9.72
C GLU A 170 27.53 -3.21 10.03
N GLU A 171 27.37 -2.85 11.31
CA GLU A 171 26.79 -1.56 11.70
C GLU A 171 27.62 -0.37 11.20
N LEU A 172 28.95 -0.48 11.26
CA LEU A 172 29.85 0.54 10.71
C LEU A 172 29.74 0.63 9.19
N ALA A 173 29.62 -0.51 8.51
CA ALA A 173 29.38 -0.53 7.07
C ALA A 173 28.02 0.06 6.67
N ARG A 174 26.98 -0.11 7.48
CA ARG A 174 25.68 0.56 7.27
C ARG A 174 25.79 2.09 7.39
N LYS A 175 26.64 2.59 8.30
CA LYS A 175 26.93 4.03 8.37
C LYS A 175 27.62 4.51 7.08
N ALA A 176 28.61 3.77 6.58
CA ALA A 176 29.23 4.06 5.31
C ALA A 176 28.23 4.02 4.13
N GLU A 177 27.38 3.00 4.07
CA GLU A 177 26.33 2.84 3.05
C GLU A 177 25.33 4.00 3.07
N SER A 178 24.96 4.51 4.24
CA SER A 178 24.08 5.69 4.34
C SER A 178 24.69 6.97 3.74
N LEU A 179 26.02 7.05 3.69
CA LEU A 179 26.75 8.18 3.13
C LEU A 179 27.04 8.00 1.63
N HIS A 180 27.39 6.78 1.22
CA HIS A 180 27.70 6.45 -0.17
C HIS A 180 27.35 4.99 -0.49
N PRO A 181 26.08 4.69 -0.82
CA PRO A 181 25.59 3.34 -1.08
C PRO A 181 26.31 2.60 -2.22
N GLN A 182 26.88 3.35 -3.16
CA GLN A 182 27.52 2.81 -4.37
C GLN A 182 29.05 2.73 -4.25
N ALA A 183 29.63 2.97 -3.08
CA ALA A 183 31.07 2.87 -2.90
C ALA A 183 31.56 1.45 -3.27
N PRO A 184 32.51 1.29 -4.22
CA PRO A 184 32.96 -0.04 -4.65
C PRO A 184 33.60 -0.84 -3.52
N GLU A 185 34.20 -0.17 -2.54
CA GLU A 185 34.80 -0.77 -1.36
C GLU A 185 33.75 -1.43 -0.43
N LEU A 186 32.49 -0.98 -0.46
CA LEU A 186 31.39 -1.63 0.27
C LEU A 186 31.09 -3.00 -0.29
N ALA A 187 31.08 -3.15 -1.62
CA ALA A 187 30.82 -4.44 -2.24
C ALA A 187 31.90 -5.48 -1.88
N GLU A 188 33.17 -5.05 -1.87
CA GLU A 188 34.26 -5.91 -1.42
C GLU A 188 34.16 -6.22 0.09
N PHE A 189 33.91 -5.21 0.92
CA PHE A 189 33.73 -5.39 2.35
C PHE A 189 32.59 -6.35 2.67
N TYR A 190 31.43 -6.21 2.01
CA TYR A 190 30.29 -7.09 2.23
C TYR A 190 30.58 -8.54 1.83
N ARG A 191 31.49 -8.79 0.87
CA ARG A 191 31.98 -10.16 0.60
C ARG A 191 32.84 -10.70 1.73
N ASP A 192 33.76 -9.90 2.27
CA ASP A 192 34.60 -10.29 3.40
C ASP A 192 33.76 -10.51 4.67
N LEU A 193 32.78 -9.64 4.91
CA LEU A 193 31.79 -9.79 5.99
C LEU A 193 30.99 -11.07 5.84
N ALA A 194 30.55 -11.38 4.62
CA ALA A 194 29.84 -12.61 4.35
C ALA A 194 30.66 -13.85 4.78
N ARG A 195 31.95 -13.88 4.38
CA ARG A 195 32.86 -14.96 4.74
C ARG A 195 33.09 -15.04 6.25
N ALA A 196 33.30 -13.91 6.92
CA ALA A 196 33.52 -13.86 8.36
C ALA A 196 32.29 -14.36 9.15
N LYS A 197 31.09 -13.95 8.73
CA LYS A 197 29.82 -14.41 9.30
C LYS A 197 29.61 -15.91 9.13
N VAL A 198 29.84 -16.44 7.92
CA VAL A 198 29.75 -17.89 7.67
C VAL A 198 30.76 -18.65 8.53
N LYS A 199 32.01 -18.17 8.59
CA LYS A 199 33.06 -18.80 9.38
C LYS A 199 32.71 -18.85 10.88
N LEU A 200 32.18 -17.76 11.43
CA LEU A 200 31.73 -17.70 12.82
C LEU A 200 30.66 -18.77 13.12
N VAL A 201 29.76 -19.02 12.17
CA VAL A 201 28.69 -20.01 12.27
C VAL A 201 29.18 -21.43 12.07
N THR A 202 30.12 -21.65 11.14
CA THR A 202 30.66 -22.99 10.87
C THR A 202 31.64 -23.45 11.95
N ASP A 203 32.37 -22.52 12.58
CA ASP A 203 33.33 -22.82 13.65
C ASP A 203 32.65 -22.86 15.03
N GLY A 204 31.48 -22.21 15.19
CA GLY A 204 30.73 -22.14 16.43
C GLY A 204 29.72 -23.28 16.64
N ASP A 205 29.53 -23.70 17.90
CA ASP A 205 28.43 -24.59 18.27
C ASP A 205 27.15 -23.77 18.50
N LEU A 206 26.43 -23.50 17.40
CA LEU A 206 25.18 -22.74 17.45
C LEU A 206 24.00 -23.64 17.77
N SER A 207 23.10 -23.14 18.61
CA SER A 207 21.76 -23.73 18.76
C SER A 207 20.98 -23.65 17.44
N ASP A 208 20.01 -24.55 17.26
CA ASP A 208 19.19 -24.62 16.03
C ASP A 208 18.43 -23.30 15.77
N GLY A 209 17.99 -22.64 16.86
CA GLY A 209 17.35 -21.32 16.79
C GLY A 209 18.31 -20.23 16.30
N ALA A 210 19.55 -20.23 16.79
CA ALA A 210 20.57 -19.28 16.36
C ALA A 210 20.98 -19.51 14.90
N LEU A 211 21.14 -20.77 14.48
CA LEU A 211 21.41 -21.12 13.09
C LEU A 211 20.27 -20.67 12.16
N ALA A 212 19.01 -20.93 12.54
CA ALA A 212 17.86 -20.51 11.74
C ALA A 212 17.75 -18.98 11.62
N ALA A 213 18.00 -18.24 12.71
CA ALA A 213 18.03 -16.78 12.70
C ALA A 213 19.16 -16.25 11.82
N PHE A 214 20.35 -16.85 11.90
CA PHE A 214 21.48 -16.50 11.05
C PHE A 214 21.18 -16.70 9.57
N LEU A 215 20.59 -17.84 9.18
CA LEU A 215 20.29 -18.12 7.78
C LEU A 215 19.23 -17.16 7.21
N LEU A 216 18.27 -16.71 8.03
CA LEU A 216 17.32 -15.67 7.65
C LEU A 216 18.02 -14.32 7.45
N ASP A 217 18.89 -13.92 8.37
CA ASP A 217 19.73 -12.72 8.24
C ASP A 217 20.60 -12.80 6.98
N TRP A 218 21.25 -13.93 6.76
CA TRP A 218 22.07 -14.23 5.58
C TRP A 218 21.29 -14.07 4.28
N ARG A 219 20.04 -14.55 4.23
CA ARG A 219 19.17 -14.40 3.06
C ARG A 219 18.85 -12.92 2.79
N LEU A 220 18.48 -12.17 3.83
CA LEU A 220 18.19 -10.74 3.71
C LEU A 220 19.44 -9.97 3.28
N PHE A 221 20.59 -10.31 3.85
CA PHE A 221 21.90 -9.80 3.48
C PHE A 221 22.21 -10.08 2.00
N LYS A 222 22.00 -11.33 1.54
CA LYS A 222 22.18 -11.71 0.13
C LYS A 222 21.32 -10.86 -0.80
N ARG A 223 20.03 -10.77 -0.51
CA ARG A 223 19.08 -10.00 -1.31
C ARG A 223 19.43 -8.51 -1.34
N ARG A 224 19.94 -7.95 -0.24
CA ARG A 224 20.31 -6.54 -0.15
C ARG A 224 21.59 -6.22 -0.91
N HIS A 225 22.60 -7.08 -0.85
CA HIS A 225 23.94 -6.72 -1.34
C HIS A 225 24.38 -7.44 -2.61
N PHE A 226 23.71 -8.53 -3.02
CA PHE A 226 24.10 -9.32 -4.20
C PHE A 226 22.89 -9.53 -5.12
N HIS A 227 22.64 -8.57 -6.01
CA HIS A 227 21.44 -8.55 -6.86
C HIS A 227 21.53 -9.41 -8.14
N SER A 228 22.72 -9.83 -8.58
CA SER A 228 22.86 -10.61 -9.82
C SER A 228 24.09 -11.50 -9.92
N GLU A 229 25.22 -11.14 -9.31
CA GLU A 229 26.45 -11.93 -9.41
C GLU A 229 26.86 -12.50 -8.06
N MET A 230 26.64 -13.81 -7.90
CA MET A 230 27.29 -14.56 -6.84
C MET A 230 28.74 -14.80 -7.21
N THR A 231 29.68 -14.25 -6.44
CA THR A 231 31.09 -14.58 -6.60
C THR A 231 31.35 -16.04 -6.22
N ALA A 232 32.39 -16.65 -6.80
CA ALA A 232 32.78 -18.02 -6.50
C ALA A 232 32.97 -18.26 -4.98
N ASP A 233 33.43 -17.26 -4.25
CA ASP A 233 33.61 -17.36 -2.80
C ASP A 233 32.30 -17.35 -2.02
N LEU A 234 31.32 -16.56 -2.44
CA LEU A 234 29.99 -16.57 -1.81
C LEU A 234 29.29 -17.92 -2.04
N VAL A 235 29.49 -18.51 -3.22
CA VAL A 235 29.01 -19.87 -3.53
C VAL A 235 29.69 -20.91 -2.62
N ARG A 236 31.00 -20.78 -2.35
CA ARG A 236 31.69 -21.66 -1.39
C ARG A 236 31.14 -21.50 0.02
N SER A 237 30.96 -20.26 0.50
CA SER A 237 30.38 -20.00 1.82
C SER A 237 28.95 -20.56 1.94
N GLU A 238 28.13 -20.46 0.90
CA GLU A 238 26.80 -21.07 0.87
C GLU A 238 26.87 -22.60 0.90
N ALA A 239 27.83 -23.21 0.19
CA ALA A 239 28.05 -24.66 0.26
C ALA A 239 28.45 -25.13 1.67
N ASP A 240 29.22 -24.35 2.42
CA ASP A 240 29.60 -24.70 3.78
C ASP A 240 28.43 -24.57 4.77
N LEU A 241 27.57 -23.56 4.61
CA LEU A 241 26.30 -23.45 5.35
C LEU A 241 25.36 -24.62 5.04
N VAL A 242 25.26 -25.02 3.77
CA VAL A 242 24.47 -26.17 3.31
C VAL A 242 24.98 -27.47 3.94
N LYS A 243 26.30 -27.67 4.02
CA LYS A 243 26.90 -28.83 4.70
C LYS A 243 26.57 -28.84 6.19
N LEU A 244 26.68 -27.69 6.86
CA LEU A 244 26.35 -27.56 8.28
C LEU A 244 24.87 -27.87 8.54
N LEU A 245 23.96 -27.31 7.74
CA LEU A 245 22.53 -27.56 7.83
C LEU A 245 22.20 -29.03 7.54
N SER A 246 22.79 -29.62 6.50
CA SER A 246 22.68 -31.04 6.18
C SER A 246 23.09 -31.93 7.34
N LYS A 247 24.23 -31.64 7.96
CA LYS A 247 24.71 -32.36 9.14
C LYS A 247 23.70 -32.26 10.28
N ARG A 248 23.20 -31.06 10.57
CA ARG A 248 22.28 -30.83 11.68
C ARG A 248 20.92 -31.49 11.49
N VAL A 249 20.35 -31.38 10.29
CA VAL A 249 19.12 -32.10 9.91
C VAL A 249 19.29 -33.60 10.12
N ARG A 250 20.42 -34.19 9.67
CA ARG A 250 20.70 -35.61 9.87
C ARG A 250 20.83 -36.00 11.35
N GLU A 251 21.41 -35.14 12.19
CA GLU A 251 21.45 -35.34 13.66
C GLU A 251 20.04 -35.36 14.27
N HIS A 252 19.15 -34.44 13.86
CA HIS A 252 17.75 -34.45 14.29
C HIS A 252 17.00 -35.71 13.83
N LEU A 253 17.18 -36.11 12.57
CA LEU A 253 16.59 -37.33 12.01
C LEU A 253 17.06 -38.58 12.76
N ALA A 254 18.36 -38.68 13.07
CA ALA A 254 18.92 -39.78 13.84
C ALA A 254 18.34 -39.84 15.26
N ALA A 255 18.07 -38.68 15.86
CA ALA A 255 17.44 -38.55 17.18
C ALA A 255 15.91 -38.72 17.17
N GLY A 256 15.27 -38.92 16.01
CA GLY A 256 13.79 -38.98 15.90
C GLY A 256 13.07 -37.63 16.05
N ARG A 257 13.80 -36.52 16.01
CA ARG A 257 13.30 -35.14 16.14
C ARG A 257 12.86 -34.58 14.79
N TYR A 258 11.83 -35.18 14.19
CA TYR A 258 11.41 -34.88 12.81
C TYR A 258 10.85 -33.45 12.65
N ALA A 259 10.09 -32.96 13.63
CA ALA A 259 9.52 -31.62 13.58
C ALA A 259 10.60 -30.52 13.61
N GLU A 260 11.67 -30.74 14.37
CA GLU A 260 12.83 -29.84 14.40
C GLU A 260 13.60 -29.88 13.09
N ALA A 261 13.80 -31.07 12.51
CA ALA A 261 14.40 -31.21 11.18
C ALA A 261 13.58 -30.51 10.10
N GLU A 262 12.25 -30.64 10.14
CA GLU A 262 11.34 -30.01 9.18
C GLU A 262 11.38 -28.49 9.33
N ARG A 263 11.28 -27.97 10.56
CA ARG A 263 11.40 -26.51 10.82
C ARG A 263 12.72 -25.93 10.35
N LEU A 264 13.82 -26.68 10.45
CA LEU A 264 15.13 -26.26 9.94
C LEU A 264 15.16 -26.21 8.41
N ILE A 265 14.48 -27.12 7.72
CA ILE A 265 14.39 -27.15 6.25
C ILE A 265 13.41 -26.09 5.72
N ASP A 266 12.19 -26.04 6.25
CA ASP A 266 11.11 -25.17 5.76
C ASP A 266 11.46 -23.70 5.83
N ARG A 267 12.15 -23.28 6.90
CA ARG A 267 12.60 -21.89 7.05
C ARG A 267 13.64 -21.48 6.02
N GLN A 268 14.21 -22.43 5.27
CA GLN A 268 15.41 -22.25 4.46
C GLN A 268 15.23 -22.65 2.99
N SER A 269 14.01 -22.96 2.54
CA SER A 269 13.70 -23.46 1.18
C SER A 269 14.41 -22.73 0.03
N ASP A 270 14.62 -21.42 0.15
CA ASP A 270 15.29 -20.60 -0.87
C ASP A 270 16.82 -20.74 -0.92
N VAL A 271 17.46 -21.06 0.20
CA VAL A 271 18.89 -21.42 0.26
C VAL A 271 19.08 -22.86 -0.20
N LEU A 272 18.09 -23.72 0.06
CA LEU A 272 18.12 -25.15 -0.24
C LEU A 272 17.86 -25.51 -1.71
N ALA A 273 17.29 -24.61 -2.50
CA ALA A 273 16.88 -24.87 -3.89
C ALA A 273 18.00 -25.32 -4.83
N ARG A 274 19.26 -25.33 -4.38
CA ARG A 274 20.44 -25.74 -5.15
C ARG A 274 21.11 -27.02 -4.64
N ASP A 275 20.69 -27.55 -3.49
CA ASP A 275 21.29 -28.76 -2.91
C ASP A 275 20.30 -29.94 -2.98
N HIS A 276 20.63 -30.92 -3.81
CA HIS A 276 19.77 -32.09 -4.05
C HIS A 276 19.58 -32.92 -2.77
N ASP A 277 20.58 -33.01 -1.90
CA ASP A 277 20.49 -33.81 -0.67
C ASP A 277 19.46 -33.21 0.29
N LEU A 278 19.51 -31.90 0.53
CA LEU A 278 18.56 -31.20 1.40
C LEU A 278 17.15 -31.15 0.79
N GLU A 279 17.04 -30.99 -0.52
CA GLU A 279 15.74 -31.08 -1.21
C GLU A 279 15.12 -32.49 -1.03
N SER A 280 15.94 -33.54 -1.20
CA SER A 280 15.51 -34.92 -0.98
C SER A 280 15.04 -35.16 0.46
N LEU A 281 15.81 -34.68 1.44
CA LEU A 281 15.45 -34.76 2.87
C LEU A 281 14.17 -33.97 3.17
N GLY A 282 14.00 -32.79 2.60
CA GLY A 282 12.79 -31.97 2.75
C GLY A 282 11.55 -32.66 2.19
N ARG A 283 11.64 -33.24 0.98
CA ARG A 283 10.57 -34.08 0.43
C ARG A 283 10.24 -35.27 1.33
N GLY A 284 11.27 -35.94 1.85
CA GLY A 284 11.11 -37.05 2.78
C GLY A 284 10.38 -36.65 4.07
N LEU A 285 10.74 -35.53 4.67
CA LEU A 285 10.09 -34.99 5.89
C LEU A 285 8.64 -34.60 5.62
N LYS A 286 8.37 -33.93 4.49
CA LYS A 286 7.01 -33.60 4.09
C LYS A 286 6.16 -34.86 3.91
N ARG A 287 6.68 -35.90 3.25
CA ARG A 287 5.98 -37.19 3.12
C ARG A 287 5.71 -37.85 4.46
N LEU A 288 6.65 -37.74 5.40
CA LEU A 288 6.48 -38.25 6.76
C LEU A 288 5.35 -37.51 7.51
N ALA A 289 5.30 -36.17 7.41
CA ALA A 289 4.22 -35.37 7.99
C ALA A 289 2.85 -35.69 7.36
N GLU A 290 2.80 -35.87 6.04
CA GLU A 290 1.60 -36.30 5.31
C GLU A 290 1.17 -37.73 5.70
N ALA A 291 2.12 -38.62 6.01
CA ALA A 291 1.85 -39.97 6.50
C ALA A 291 1.27 -39.95 7.92
N GLN A 292 1.83 -39.15 8.82
CA GLN A 292 1.30 -38.95 10.19
C GLN A 292 -0.12 -38.37 10.14
N THR A 293 -0.33 -37.35 9.31
CA THR A 293 -1.66 -36.74 9.13
C THR A 293 -2.67 -37.76 8.60
N ALA A 294 -2.30 -38.56 7.60
CA ALA A 294 -3.17 -39.63 7.08
C ALA A 294 -3.47 -40.70 8.14
N PHE A 295 -2.48 -41.03 8.98
CA PHE A 295 -2.63 -41.98 10.08
C PHE A 295 -3.64 -41.49 11.12
N GLU A 296 -3.52 -40.24 11.57
CA GLU A 296 -4.46 -39.60 12.50
C GLU A 296 -5.88 -39.48 11.90
N GLN A 297 -5.97 -39.30 10.59
CA GLN A 297 -7.24 -39.29 9.85
C GLN A 297 -7.84 -40.68 9.61
N GLY A 298 -7.16 -41.76 10.01
CA GLY A 298 -7.60 -43.14 9.80
C GLY A 298 -7.49 -43.62 8.35
N GLY A 299 -6.66 -42.97 7.53
CA GLY A 299 -6.33 -43.38 6.17
C GLY A 299 -5.08 -44.27 6.16
N TYR A 300 -5.17 -45.49 6.71
CA TYR A 300 -3.98 -46.31 6.97
C TYR A 300 -3.21 -46.76 5.72
N GLU A 301 -3.88 -47.02 4.60
CA GLU A 301 -3.21 -47.37 3.34
C GLU A 301 -2.42 -46.20 2.78
N ASP A 302 -3.02 -45.01 2.80
CA ASP A 302 -2.43 -43.76 2.34
C ASP A 302 -1.27 -43.36 3.27
N ALA A 303 -1.45 -43.51 4.58
CA ALA A 303 -0.40 -43.32 5.57
C ALA A 303 0.79 -44.25 5.32
N LYS A 304 0.53 -45.53 5.03
CA LYS A 304 1.58 -46.51 4.71
C LYS A 304 2.32 -46.15 3.43
N ALA A 305 1.60 -45.87 2.33
CA ALA A 305 2.21 -45.52 1.05
C ALA A 305 3.13 -44.29 1.18
N ARG A 306 2.66 -43.24 1.85
CA ARG A 306 3.46 -42.03 2.11
C ARG A 306 4.66 -42.28 3.01
N LEU A 307 4.52 -43.16 4.00
CA LEU A 307 5.64 -43.55 4.86
C LEU A 307 6.70 -44.35 4.08
N GLU A 308 6.29 -45.26 3.18
CA GLU A 308 7.21 -46.00 2.33
C GLU A 308 7.98 -45.06 1.38
N GLU A 309 7.30 -44.08 0.79
CA GLU A 309 7.96 -42.99 0.04
C GLU A 309 8.95 -42.22 0.92
N ALA A 310 8.54 -41.80 2.12
CA ALA A 310 9.41 -41.10 3.06
C ALA A 310 10.66 -41.92 3.43
N MET A 311 10.50 -43.24 3.63
CA MET A 311 11.60 -44.16 3.94
C MET A 311 12.61 -44.35 2.79
N THR A 312 12.24 -44.01 1.56
CA THR A 312 13.19 -44.02 0.42
C THR A 312 14.07 -42.77 0.39
N LEU A 313 13.59 -41.66 0.96
CA LEU A 313 14.23 -40.35 0.95
C LEU A 313 14.97 -40.03 2.26
N LEU A 314 14.49 -40.58 3.39
CA LEU A 314 15.05 -40.33 4.71
C LEU A 314 16.02 -41.44 5.15
N PRO A 315 17.05 -41.11 5.97
CA PRO A 315 17.90 -42.11 6.60
C PRO A 315 17.08 -43.10 7.42
N ARG A 316 17.41 -44.39 7.32
CA ARG A 316 16.76 -45.45 8.10
C ARG A 316 16.94 -45.18 9.59
N SER A 317 15.84 -44.94 10.30
CA SER A 317 15.81 -44.73 11.75
C SER A 317 14.88 -45.75 12.42
N GLY A 318 15.13 -46.04 13.70
CA GLY A 318 14.29 -46.94 14.49
C GLY A 318 12.84 -46.47 14.58
N HIS A 319 12.64 -45.16 14.73
CA HIS A 319 11.33 -44.51 14.80
C HIS A 319 10.48 -44.69 13.53
N LEU A 320 11.07 -44.60 12.32
CA LEU A 320 10.32 -44.86 11.08
C LEU A 320 9.78 -46.30 11.02
N LYS A 321 10.57 -47.28 11.49
CA LYS A 321 10.13 -48.67 11.59
C LYS A 321 9.02 -48.85 12.63
N GLU A 322 9.10 -48.13 13.74
CA GLU A 322 8.08 -48.17 14.78
C GLU A 322 6.77 -47.54 14.33
N LEU A 323 6.82 -46.40 13.63
CA LEU A 323 5.64 -45.77 13.01
C LEU A 323 5.01 -46.71 11.98
N SER A 324 5.81 -47.36 11.12
CA SER A 324 5.33 -48.35 10.16
C SER A 324 4.61 -49.52 10.84
N ARG A 325 5.18 -50.07 11.92
CA ARG A 325 4.51 -51.11 12.73
C ARG A 325 3.22 -50.62 13.37
N SER A 326 3.18 -49.37 13.82
CA SER A 326 2.01 -48.76 14.45
C SER A 326 0.87 -48.57 13.44
N ILE A 327 1.19 -48.10 12.22
CA ILE A 327 0.23 -48.00 11.11
C ILE A 327 -0.32 -49.39 10.76
N GLU A 328 0.54 -50.40 10.62
CA GLU A 328 0.12 -51.78 10.34
C GLU A 328 -0.75 -52.38 11.46
N ARG A 329 -0.41 -52.12 12.72
CA ARG A 329 -1.22 -52.57 13.86
C ARG A 329 -2.61 -51.92 13.84
N ALA A 330 -2.67 -50.60 13.72
CA ALA A 330 -3.94 -49.87 13.66
C ALA A 330 -4.79 -50.29 12.45
N ARG A 331 -4.16 -50.54 11.30
CA ARG A 331 -4.85 -51.08 10.13
C ARG A 331 -5.50 -52.43 10.41
N ARG A 332 -4.85 -53.32 11.17
CA ARG A 332 -5.39 -54.65 11.49
C ARG A 332 -6.45 -54.61 12.60
N GLU A 333 -6.27 -53.74 13.58
CA GLU A 333 -7.09 -53.73 14.80
C GLU A 333 -8.24 -52.70 14.73
N ILE A 334 -7.98 -51.50 14.23
CA ILE A 334 -8.91 -50.36 14.28
C ILE A 334 -9.76 -50.26 13.00
N GLN A 335 -9.19 -50.52 11.83
CA GLN A 335 -9.93 -50.41 10.56
C GLN A 335 -11.19 -51.29 10.52
N PRO A 336 -11.16 -52.58 10.91
CA PRO A 336 -12.36 -53.41 10.91
C PRO A 336 -13.42 -52.88 11.88
N ALA A 337 -13.00 -52.35 13.04
CA ALA A 337 -13.92 -51.77 14.03
C ALA A 337 -14.57 -50.47 13.52
N LEU A 338 -13.84 -49.64 12.76
CA LEU A 338 -14.40 -48.44 12.10
C LEU A 338 -15.41 -48.80 11.01
N GLU A 339 -15.12 -49.83 10.22
CA GLU A 339 -16.02 -50.33 9.17
C GLU A 339 -17.30 -50.90 9.80
N GLU A 340 -17.16 -51.66 10.87
CA GLU A 340 -18.28 -52.22 11.63
C GLU A 340 -19.12 -51.12 12.29
N ALA A 341 -18.50 -50.14 12.96
CA ALA A 341 -19.23 -49.00 13.52
C ALA A 341 -19.97 -48.20 12.44
N THR A 342 -19.37 -48.05 11.25
CA THR A 342 -20.03 -47.40 10.10
C THR A 342 -21.20 -48.23 9.58
N ARG A 343 -21.07 -49.56 9.55
CA ARG A 343 -22.16 -50.49 9.20
C ARG A 343 -23.31 -50.38 10.21
N LEU A 344 -23.00 -50.44 11.50
CA LEU A 344 -23.98 -50.29 12.58
C LEU A 344 -24.68 -48.93 12.55
N LEU A 345 -23.96 -47.85 12.21
CA LEU A 345 -24.54 -46.53 12.02
C LEU A 345 -25.54 -46.49 10.84
N ARG A 346 -25.24 -47.18 9.73
CA ARG A 346 -26.18 -47.32 8.59
C ARG A 346 -27.39 -48.16 8.96
N GLU A 347 -27.19 -49.18 9.78
CA GLU A 347 -28.24 -50.03 10.36
C GLU A 347 -28.97 -49.36 11.53
N ARG A 348 -28.63 -48.11 11.87
CA ARG A 348 -29.25 -47.30 12.94
C ARG A 348 -29.09 -47.88 14.35
N LYS A 349 -28.13 -48.78 14.55
CA LYS A 349 -27.73 -49.34 15.84
C LYS A 349 -26.77 -48.40 16.58
N LEU A 350 -27.28 -47.23 16.99
CA LEU A 350 -26.46 -46.13 17.51
C LEU A 350 -25.67 -46.49 18.78
N HIS A 351 -26.23 -47.30 19.69
CA HIS A 351 -25.57 -47.66 20.94
C HIS A 351 -24.38 -48.60 20.71
N GLU A 352 -24.56 -49.62 19.87
CA GLU A 352 -23.48 -50.54 19.48
C GLU A 352 -22.38 -49.80 18.73
N ALA A 353 -22.76 -48.94 17.77
CA ALA A 353 -21.81 -48.08 17.05
C ALA A 353 -21.03 -47.17 18.00
N LYS A 354 -21.70 -46.55 18.98
CA LYS A 354 -21.07 -45.70 19.99
C LYS A 354 -20.07 -46.49 20.84
N GLY A 355 -20.43 -47.69 21.28
CA GLY A 355 -19.56 -48.55 22.08
C GLY A 355 -18.26 -48.90 21.35
N LEU A 356 -18.36 -49.29 20.07
CA LEU A 356 -17.17 -49.57 19.24
C LEU A 356 -16.29 -48.33 19.06
N ILE A 357 -16.88 -47.18 18.76
CA ILE A 357 -16.11 -45.93 18.56
C ILE A 357 -15.42 -45.47 19.85
N LEU A 358 -16.08 -45.60 21.00
CA LEU A 358 -15.46 -45.29 22.28
C LEU A 358 -14.29 -46.24 22.59
N GLY A 359 -14.41 -47.54 22.30
CA GLY A 359 -13.30 -48.49 22.43
C GLY A 359 -12.11 -48.15 21.52
N ILE A 360 -12.36 -47.66 20.30
CA ILE A 360 -11.31 -47.16 19.40
C ILE A 360 -10.63 -45.92 20.00
N LEU A 361 -11.40 -44.97 20.51
CA LEU A 361 -10.86 -43.73 21.09
C LEU A 361 -10.13 -43.97 22.42
N GLU A 362 -10.46 -45.01 23.16
CA GLU A 362 -9.73 -45.41 24.37
C GLU A 362 -8.31 -45.91 24.02
N GLY A 363 -8.18 -46.70 22.95
CA GLY A 363 -6.87 -47.14 22.44
C GLY A 363 -6.13 -46.09 21.60
N ALA A 364 -6.85 -45.16 20.98
CA ALA A 364 -6.30 -44.11 20.11
C ALA A 364 -7.06 -42.78 20.28
N PRO A 365 -6.79 -42.01 21.35
CA PRO A 365 -7.55 -40.78 21.68
C PRO A 365 -7.54 -39.69 20.61
N GLY A 366 -6.49 -39.63 19.78
CA GLY A 366 -6.34 -38.65 18.69
C GLY A 366 -6.97 -39.05 17.36
N HIS A 367 -7.73 -40.14 17.30
CA HIS A 367 -8.20 -40.68 16.02
C HIS A 367 -9.36 -39.87 15.40
N MET A 368 -9.05 -38.99 14.45
CA MET A 368 -10.00 -38.00 13.90
C MET A 368 -11.24 -38.60 13.24
N LYS A 369 -11.12 -39.73 12.53
CA LYS A 369 -12.29 -40.38 11.89
C LYS A 369 -13.27 -40.98 12.92
N ALA A 370 -12.73 -41.56 14.00
CA ALA A 370 -13.51 -42.08 15.10
C ALA A 370 -14.20 -40.93 15.85
N GLY A 371 -13.48 -39.83 16.11
CA GLY A 371 -14.05 -38.61 16.68
C GLY A 371 -15.22 -38.05 15.87
N ARG A 372 -15.06 -37.89 14.55
CA ARG A 372 -16.14 -37.43 13.66
C ARG A 372 -17.33 -38.39 13.61
N LEU A 373 -17.09 -39.70 13.65
CA LEU A 373 -18.15 -40.70 13.76
C LEU A 373 -18.90 -40.58 15.09
N LEU A 374 -18.19 -40.36 16.20
CA LEU A 374 -18.78 -40.15 17.51
C LEU A 374 -19.65 -38.89 17.55
N GLU A 375 -19.18 -37.78 16.97
CA GLU A 375 -19.96 -36.54 16.84
C GLU A 375 -21.25 -36.78 16.06
N ARG A 376 -21.17 -37.48 14.92
CA ARG A 376 -22.35 -37.83 14.12
C ARG A 376 -23.32 -38.73 14.88
N ILE A 377 -22.80 -39.73 15.60
CA ILE A 377 -23.60 -40.61 16.45
C ILE A 377 -24.29 -39.80 17.56
N ASN A 378 -23.58 -38.89 18.24
CA ASN A 378 -24.14 -38.06 19.30
C ASN A 378 -25.17 -37.05 18.76
N ALA A 379 -24.97 -36.49 17.57
CA ALA A 379 -25.95 -35.62 16.92
C ALA A 379 -27.25 -36.38 16.62
N GLN A 380 -27.14 -37.56 16.02
CA GLN A 380 -28.31 -38.43 15.79
C GLN A 380 -28.97 -38.85 17.10
N TRP A 381 -28.19 -39.20 18.12
CA TRP A 381 -28.69 -39.54 19.44
C TRP A 381 -29.48 -38.39 20.08
N THR A 382 -28.97 -37.16 20.00
CA THR A 382 -29.61 -35.96 20.55
C THR A 382 -30.92 -35.64 19.82
N GLU A 383 -30.94 -35.77 18.49
CA GLU A 383 -32.15 -35.60 17.70
C GLU A 383 -33.22 -36.64 18.07
N THR A 384 -32.81 -37.89 18.27
CA THR A 384 -33.67 -38.97 18.73
C THR A 384 -34.25 -38.70 20.12
N LEU A 385 -33.42 -38.28 21.09
CA LEU A 385 -33.90 -37.90 22.43
C LEU A 385 -34.92 -36.76 22.37
N ARG A 386 -34.70 -35.75 21.53
CA ARG A 386 -35.65 -34.64 21.34
C ARG A 386 -37.00 -35.12 20.81
N HIS A 387 -37.00 -36.08 19.88
CA HIS A 387 -38.23 -36.67 19.36
C HIS A 387 -38.95 -37.52 20.42
N LEU A 388 -38.20 -38.22 21.27
CA LEU A 388 -38.76 -38.98 22.39
C LEU A 388 -39.40 -38.07 23.43
N ASP A 389 -38.73 -36.98 23.80
CA ASP A 389 -39.27 -35.98 24.74
C ASP A 389 -40.52 -35.29 24.19
N GLU A 390 -40.53 -34.96 22.89
CA GLU A 390 -41.72 -34.43 22.24
C GLU A 390 -42.88 -35.44 22.29
N ALA A 391 -42.62 -36.72 22.00
CA ALA A 391 -43.64 -37.76 22.07
C ALA A 391 -44.18 -37.90 23.50
N ARG A 392 -43.31 -37.96 24.52
CA ARG A 392 -43.67 -37.96 25.95
C ARG A 392 -44.54 -36.76 26.34
N ARG A 393 -44.14 -35.56 25.92
CA ARG A 393 -44.90 -34.33 26.18
C ARG A 393 -46.31 -34.41 25.58
N ARG A 394 -46.44 -34.90 24.34
CA ARG A 394 -47.76 -35.06 23.69
C ARG A 394 -48.63 -36.12 24.36
N VAL A 395 -48.04 -37.20 24.87
CA VAL A 395 -48.73 -38.18 25.71
C VAL A 395 -49.27 -37.51 26.98
N GLY A 396 -48.44 -36.74 27.69
CA GLY A 396 -48.85 -35.99 28.88
C GLY A 396 -49.97 -34.97 28.62
N GLU A 397 -49.95 -34.30 27.46
CA GLU A 397 -51.00 -33.38 26.99
C GLU A 397 -52.28 -34.10 26.49
N ARG A 398 -52.33 -35.44 26.52
CA ARG A 398 -53.40 -36.28 25.94
C ARG A 398 -53.66 -36.03 24.45
N ARG A 399 -52.67 -35.51 23.72
CA ARG A 399 -52.72 -35.31 22.25
C ARG A 399 -52.23 -36.57 21.53
N LEU A 400 -52.99 -37.65 21.64
CA LEU A 400 -52.58 -39.00 21.23
C LEU A 400 -52.20 -39.11 19.74
N GLU A 401 -52.93 -38.42 18.83
CA GLU A 401 -52.57 -38.41 17.40
C GLU A 401 -51.21 -37.76 17.14
N ALA A 402 -50.91 -36.65 17.84
CA ALA A 402 -49.62 -35.97 17.73
C ALA A 402 -48.49 -36.79 18.38
N ALA A 403 -48.79 -37.49 19.48
CA ALA A 403 -47.85 -38.41 20.12
C ALA A 403 -47.54 -39.61 19.22
N SER A 404 -48.55 -40.21 18.60
CA SER A 404 -48.41 -41.31 17.64
C SER A 404 -47.65 -40.87 16.39
N ALA A 405 -47.90 -39.68 15.86
CA ALA A 405 -47.13 -39.12 14.75
C ALA A 405 -45.65 -38.86 15.12
N ALA A 406 -45.37 -38.42 16.36
CA ALA A 406 -44.00 -38.27 16.85
C ALA A 406 -43.30 -39.64 17.03
N LEU A 407 -44.02 -40.64 17.54
CA LEU A 407 -43.53 -42.01 17.65
C LEU A 407 -43.25 -42.64 16.29
N GLN A 408 -44.14 -42.45 15.30
CA GLN A 408 -43.93 -42.92 13.93
C GLN A 408 -42.69 -42.29 13.29
N ARG A 409 -42.35 -41.04 13.64
CA ARG A 409 -41.08 -40.42 13.19
C ARG A 409 -39.87 -41.11 13.84
N LEU A 410 -39.94 -41.46 15.13
CA LEU A 410 -38.89 -42.26 15.79
C LEU A 410 -38.74 -43.65 15.18
N GLU A 411 -39.85 -44.31 14.86
CA GLU A 411 -39.86 -45.62 14.19
C GLU A 411 -39.35 -45.52 12.75
N ALA A 412 -39.70 -44.45 12.03
CA ALA A 412 -39.14 -44.16 10.71
C ALA A 412 -37.64 -43.81 10.76
N LEU A 413 -37.13 -43.44 11.94
CA LEU A 413 -35.70 -43.32 12.24
C LEU A 413 -35.07 -44.66 12.66
N GLY A 414 -35.84 -45.76 12.68
CA GLY A 414 -35.38 -47.13 12.90
C GLY A 414 -34.81 -47.36 14.30
N TRP A 415 -35.30 -46.61 15.29
CA TRP A 415 -34.76 -46.65 16.63
C TRP A 415 -35.42 -47.77 17.45
N GLU A 416 -34.63 -48.78 17.80
CA GLU A 416 -35.01 -49.88 18.70
C GLU A 416 -34.53 -49.54 20.12
N ASP A 417 -35.33 -48.79 20.88
CA ASP A 417 -35.04 -48.46 22.27
C ASP A 417 -36.19 -48.91 23.19
N PRO A 418 -35.89 -49.53 24.35
CA PRO A 418 -36.91 -49.95 25.30
C PRO A 418 -37.87 -48.82 25.73
N GLU A 419 -37.42 -47.56 25.74
CA GLU A 419 -38.26 -46.41 26.06
C GLU A 419 -39.29 -46.11 24.97
N VAL A 420 -38.96 -46.34 23.69
CA VAL A 420 -39.93 -46.23 22.57
C VAL A 420 -41.01 -47.29 22.71
N ASP A 421 -40.62 -48.52 23.07
CA ASP A 421 -41.55 -49.62 23.29
C ASP A 421 -42.49 -49.33 24.47
N LEU A 422 -41.98 -48.76 25.55
CA LEU A 422 -42.77 -48.31 26.69
C LEU A 422 -43.76 -47.22 26.26
N LEU A 423 -43.29 -46.20 25.53
CA LEU A 423 -44.14 -45.12 25.03
C LEU A 423 -45.23 -45.63 24.07
N ARG A 424 -44.89 -46.60 23.22
CA ARG A 424 -45.84 -47.26 22.31
C ARG A 424 -46.96 -47.95 23.09
N ARG A 425 -46.60 -48.69 24.15
CA ARG A 425 -47.58 -49.36 25.03
C ARG A 425 -48.46 -48.34 25.75
N GLU A 426 -47.88 -47.24 26.22
CA GLU A 426 -48.59 -46.17 26.91
C GLU A 426 -49.60 -45.46 25.98
N ILE A 427 -49.18 -45.08 24.77
CA ILE A 427 -50.06 -44.50 23.74
C ILE A 427 -51.21 -45.46 23.43
N ALA A 428 -50.91 -46.74 23.17
CA ALA A 428 -51.92 -47.75 22.87
C ALA A 428 -52.90 -47.97 24.03
N HIS A 429 -52.45 -47.87 25.28
CA HIS A 429 -53.31 -47.95 26.46
C HIS A 429 -54.25 -46.73 26.58
N LEU A 430 -53.73 -45.53 26.34
CA LEU A 430 -54.50 -44.28 26.38
C LEU A 430 -55.52 -44.19 25.23
N GLU A 431 -55.19 -44.73 24.06
CA GLU A 431 -56.13 -44.82 22.93
C GLU A 431 -57.31 -45.74 23.25
N ARG A 432 -57.07 -46.87 23.93
CA ARG A 432 -58.14 -47.81 24.36
C ARG A 432 -59.04 -47.25 25.45
N THR A 433 -58.52 -46.36 26.30
CA THR A 433 -59.24 -45.79 27.45
C THR A 433 -59.92 -44.46 27.15
N LYS A 434 -59.85 -43.98 25.90
CA LYS A 434 -60.44 -42.71 25.47
C LYS A 434 -61.98 -42.80 25.51
N PRO A 435 -62.68 -42.06 26.38
CA PRO A 435 -64.14 -42.01 26.36
C PRO A 435 -64.60 -41.39 25.04
N SER A 436 -65.53 -42.06 24.36
CA SER A 436 -66.15 -41.62 23.11
C SER A 436 -66.94 -40.32 23.35
N ILE A 437 -66.30 -39.17 23.16
CA ILE A 437 -66.94 -37.86 23.23
C ILE A 437 -67.32 -37.46 21.80
N ALA A 438 -68.63 -37.36 21.56
CA ALA A 438 -69.22 -36.96 20.29
C ALA A 438 -68.73 -35.57 19.84
N LYS A 439 -68.38 -35.48 18.54
CA LYS A 439 -67.89 -34.26 17.86
C LYS A 439 -68.94 -33.13 17.86
N PRO A 440 -68.57 -31.88 18.20
CA PRO A 440 -69.32 -30.70 17.77
C PRO A 440 -68.85 -30.21 16.39
N ARG A 441 -69.82 -29.79 15.56
CA ARG A 441 -69.66 -29.07 14.28
C ARG A 441 -69.48 -27.58 14.52
N HIS A 442 -68.59 -26.92 13.78
CA HIS A 442 -68.66 -25.53 13.25
C HIS A 442 -67.46 -25.36 12.29
N GLU A 443 -67.63 -25.11 10.99
CA GLU A 443 -67.99 -23.86 10.27
C GLU A 443 -66.86 -22.81 10.14
N LEU A 444 -66.35 -22.70 8.91
CA LEU A 444 -66.04 -21.51 8.08
C LEU A 444 -65.37 -20.27 8.69
N ALA A 445 -64.23 -19.86 8.10
CA ALA A 445 -64.05 -18.60 7.34
C ALA A 445 -62.58 -18.11 7.35
N GLY A 446 -62.12 -17.51 6.24
CA GLY A 446 -61.00 -16.56 6.27
C GLY A 446 -59.98 -16.65 5.12
N ASP A 447 -60.41 -16.28 3.92
CA ASP A 447 -59.56 -15.89 2.78
C ASP A 447 -59.01 -14.47 3.00
N GLY A 448 -57.79 -14.17 2.51
CA GLY A 448 -57.15 -12.87 2.70
C GLY A 448 -55.75 -12.76 2.09
N GLY A 449 -55.71 -12.44 0.78
CA GLY A 449 -54.48 -12.19 0.02
C GLY A 449 -53.78 -10.86 0.32
N LYS A 450 -52.50 -10.77 -0.06
CA LYS A 450 -51.75 -9.52 -0.24
C LYS A 450 -50.85 -9.60 -1.48
N LYS A 451 -51.09 -8.67 -2.42
CA LYS A 451 -50.20 -8.32 -3.55
C LYS A 451 -49.27 -7.17 -3.12
N GLY A 452 -48.01 -7.20 -3.55
CA GLY A 452 -47.06 -6.08 -3.46
C GLY A 452 -46.55 -5.65 -4.86
N PRO A 453 -46.08 -4.41 -5.04
CA PRO A 453 -46.16 -3.67 -6.30
C PRO A 453 -44.86 -3.60 -7.14
N ALA A 454 -45.02 -3.00 -8.32
CA ALA A 454 -44.13 -2.99 -9.49
C ALA A 454 -42.92 -2.05 -9.41
N ALA A 455 -41.88 -2.41 -10.18
CA ALA A 455 -40.63 -1.67 -10.38
C ALA A 455 -40.77 -0.51 -11.39
N PHE A 456 -40.09 0.61 -11.11
CA PHE A 456 -39.87 1.73 -12.03
C PHE A 456 -38.53 1.57 -12.74
N GLY A 457 -38.52 1.64 -14.09
CA GLY A 457 -37.31 1.71 -14.91
C GLY A 457 -37.20 3.05 -15.62
N GLY A 458 -36.19 3.84 -15.29
CA GLY A 458 -35.82 5.08 -15.99
C GLY A 458 -34.45 4.91 -16.65
N ALA A 459 -34.35 5.19 -17.95
CA ALA A 459 -33.13 5.04 -18.74
C ALA A 459 -32.20 6.26 -18.58
N ALA A 460 -30.91 6.02 -18.37
CA ALA A 460 -29.86 7.03 -18.26
C ALA A 460 -29.27 7.45 -19.63
N PRO A 461 -28.77 8.70 -19.78
CA PRO A 461 -28.18 9.21 -21.02
C PRO A 461 -26.72 8.73 -21.24
N ARG A 462 -26.35 8.46 -22.50
CA ARG A 462 -24.99 8.10 -22.92
C ARG A 462 -24.05 9.31 -22.91
N ALA A 463 -22.99 9.25 -22.11
CA ALA A 463 -21.90 10.23 -22.08
C ALA A 463 -20.79 9.89 -23.10
N VAL A 464 -20.19 10.93 -23.68
CA VAL A 464 -19.11 10.85 -24.70
C VAL A 464 -17.75 10.81 -23.99
N ALA A 465 -17.04 9.67 -24.09
CA ALA A 465 -15.77 9.44 -23.39
C ALA A 465 -14.60 10.28 -23.96
N HIS A 466 -13.92 11.04 -23.09
CA HIS A 466 -12.61 11.64 -23.35
C HIS A 466 -11.57 10.88 -22.51
N GLY A 467 -10.78 10.02 -23.15
CA GLY A 467 -9.91 9.03 -22.48
C GLY A 467 -8.55 9.57 -22.01
N GLY A 468 -8.53 10.52 -21.06
CA GLY A 468 -7.30 11.00 -20.41
C GLY A 468 -6.92 10.22 -19.13
N ALA A 469 -5.65 10.27 -18.75
CA ALA A 469 -5.21 9.82 -17.43
C ALA A 469 -5.74 10.78 -16.35
N MET A 470 -6.21 10.26 -15.22
CA MET A 470 -6.72 11.09 -14.13
C MET A 470 -5.59 11.88 -13.47
N GLY A 471 -5.80 13.19 -13.34
CA GLY A 471 -4.91 14.08 -12.60
C GLY A 471 -4.85 13.76 -11.09
N PRO A 472 -4.04 14.48 -10.31
CA PRO A 472 -3.86 14.24 -8.88
C PRO A 472 -5.09 14.60 -8.03
N LEU A 473 -6.15 15.15 -8.65
CA LEU A 473 -7.38 15.56 -8.00
C LEU A 473 -8.56 15.16 -8.89
N TRP A 474 -9.51 14.43 -8.33
CA TRP A 474 -10.65 13.89 -9.08
C TRP A 474 -11.83 13.60 -8.14
N VAL A 475 -13.02 13.43 -8.70
CA VAL A 475 -14.26 13.13 -7.97
C VAL A 475 -14.63 11.67 -8.15
N LEU A 476 -14.96 11.01 -7.04
CA LEU A 476 -15.59 9.70 -7.00
C LEU A 476 -17.08 9.88 -6.67
N GLY A 477 -17.94 9.61 -7.65
CA GLY A 477 -19.38 9.53 -7.42
C GLY A 477 -19.79 8.11 -7.03
N VAL A 478 -20.64 7.98 -6.01
CA VAL A 478 -21.18 6.71 -5.51
C VAL A 478 -22.70 6.87 -5.38
N GLU A 479 -23.47 5.98 -6.01
CA GLU A 479 -24.93 6.12 -6.25
C GLU A 479 -25.76 6.45 -4.99
N GLU A 480 -25.38 5.97 -3.81
CA GLU A 480 -26.10 6.20 -2.54
C GLU A 480 -25.44 7.23 -1.61
N HIS A 481 -24.13 7.47 -1.76
CA HIS A 481 -23.36 8.35 -0.86
C HIS A 481 -23.19 9.76 -1.44
N GLY A 482 -23.25 9.90 -2.76
CA GLY A 482 -22.98 11.14 -3.47
C GLY A 482 -21.54 11.25 -3.96
N GLU A 483 -21.01 12.47 -3.98
CA GLU A 483 -19.71 12.78 -4.58
C GLU A 483 -18.66 13.05 -3.51
N ILE A 484 -17.45 12.52 -3.71
CA ILE A 484 -16.33 12.69 -2.79
C ILE A 484 -15.09 13.11 -3.55
N LEU A 485 -14.35 14.05 -2.99
CA LEU A 485 -13.08 14.50 -3.55
C LEU A 485 -11.99 13.49 -3.24
N VAL A 486 -11.24 13.03 -4.23
CA VAL A 486 -10.07 12.18 -4.02
C VAL A 486 -8.82 12.97 -4.34
N VAL A 487 -7.94 13.06 -3.34
CA VAL A 487 -6.67 13.79 -3.42
C VAL A 487 -5.54 12.78 -3.47
N GLU A 488 -4.86 12.68 -4.61
CA GLU A 488 -3.80 11.72 -4.83
C GLU A 488 -2.41 12.34 -4.58
N LYS A 489 -2.16 12.72 -3.32
CA LYS A 489 -0.89 13.32 -2.91
C LYS A 489 -0.46 12.85 -1.52
N SER A 490 0.85 12.74 -1.33
CA SER A 490 1.45 12.51 0.00
C SER A 490 1.54 13.80 0.83
N GLU A 491 1.45 14.95 0.18
CA GLU A 491 1.44 16.28 0.79
C GLU A 491 0.25 17.07 0.23
N VAL A 492 -0.60 17.58 1.12
CA VAL A 492 -1.82 18.31 0.75
C VAL A 492 -1.79 19.70 1.37
N LEU A 493 -1.79 20.72 0.51
CA LEU A 493 -1.80 22.13 0.90
C LEU A 493 -3.23 22.65 1.02
N PHE A 494 -3.57 23.22 2.18
CA PHE A 494 -4.84 23.90 2.43
C PHE A 494 -4.68 25.41 2.22
N GLY A 495 -5.68 26.06 1.62
CA GLY A 495 -5.64 27.50 1.44
C GLY A 495 -6.90 28.10 0.81
N SER A 496 -6.86 29.40 0.58
CA SER A 496 -7.99 30.16 0.02
C SER A 496 -8.14 29.91 -1.49
N ALA A 497 -9.37 29.61 -1.91
CA ALA A 497 -9.76 29.49 -3.32
C ALA A 497 -9.45 30.75 -4.14
N ALA A 498 -9.54 31.94 -3.54
CA ALA A 498 -9.27 33.23 -4.21
C ALA A 498 -7.80 33.40 -4.67
N ARG A 499 -6.90 32.48 -4.33
CA ARG A 499 -5.47 32.55 -4.68
C ARG A 499 -5.02 31.46 -5.65
N GLY A 500 -5.76 30.35 -5.77
CA GLY A 500 -5.47 29.28 -6.74
C GLY A 500 -4.16 28.51 -6.52
N VAL A 501 -3.57 28.53 -5.32
CA VAL A 501 -2.27 27.86 -5.04
C VAL A 501 -2.41 26.58 -4.23
N ALA A 502 -3.53 26.39 -3.53
CA ALA A 502 -3.75 25.26 -2.63
C ALA A 502 -4.34 24.03 -3.35
N ASP A 503 -4.09 22.83 -2.80
CA ASP A 503 -4.69 21.59 -3.28
C ASP A 503 -6.16 21.47 -2.84
N LEU A 504 -6.41 21.80 -1.57
CA LEU A 504 -7.75 21.92 -1.00
C LEU A 504 -8.07 23.40 -0.81
N MET A 505 -8.91 23.90 -1.71
CA MET A 505 -9.27 25.30 -1.83
C MET A 505 -10.61 25.58 -1.14
N PHE A 506 -10.57 26.43 -0.10
CA PHE A 506 -11.76 26.83 0.65
C PHE A 506 -12.23 28.22 0.23
N MET A 507 -13.56 28.41 0.18
CA MET A 507 -14.19 29.73 0.00
C MET A 507 -14.25 30.50 1.34
N ALA A 508 -13.15 30.51 2.07
CA ALA A 508 -13.01 31.06 3.42
C ALA A 508 -11.77 31.97 3.50
N PRO A 509 -11.67 32.87 4.50
CA PRO A 509 -10.56 33.80 4.66
C PRO A 509 -9.29 33.09 5.17
N LEU A 510 -8.77 32.14 4.40
CA LEU A 510 -7.49 31.49 4.62
C LEU A 510 -6.37 32.22 3.89
N ALA A 511 -5.12 31.99 4.31
CA ALA A 511 -3.97 32.37 3.50
C ALA A 511 -3.93 31.57 2.19
N ALA A 512 -3.14 32.02 1.21
CA ALA A 512 -2.89 31.24 -0.02
C ALA A 512 -2.31 29.85 0.30
N ARG A 513 -1.47 29.79 1.34
CA ARG A 513 -0.85 28.60 1.90
C ARG A 513 -1.07 28.68 3.41
N HIS A 514 -2.06 27.95 3.93
CA HIS A 514 -2.47 28.06 5.33
C HIS A 514 -1.87 26.96 6.20
N ALA A 515 -2.04 25.71 5.77
CA ALA A 515 -1.49 24.54 6.43
C ALA A 515 -1.12 23.48 5.39
N VAL A 516 -0.28 22.52 5.78
CA VAL A 516 0.11 21.39 4.95
C VAL A 516 -0.11 20.11 5.75
N LEU A 517 -0.82 19.14 5.19
CA LEU A 517 -0.94 17.79 5.75
C LEU A 517 0.00 16.85 5.01
N ARG A 518 0.94 16.26 5.74
CA ARG A 518 1.98 15.36 5.22
C ARG A 518 1.78 13.95 5.70
N ARG A 519 1.79 12.99 4.79
CA ARG A 519 1.96 11.58 5.12
C ARG A 519 3.45 11.31 5.37
N ARG A 520 3.81 10.98 6.61
CA ARG A 520 5.15 10.57 7.00
C ARG A 520 5.19 9.07 7.28
N ARG A 521 6.18 8.37 6.73
CA ARG A 521 6.47 6.98 7.10
C ARG A 521 7.45 6.97 8.25
N SER A 522 7.03 6.40 9.38
CA SER A 522 7.93 6.10 10.48
C SER A 522 8.44 4.66 10.35
N PHE A 523 9.70 4.44 10.70
CA PHE A 523 10.33 3.11 10.61
C PHE A 523 9.70 2.08 11.56
N HIS A 524 9.14 2.54 12.69
CA HIS A 524 8.58 1.69 13.75
C HIS A 524 7.05 1.77 13.91
N GLY A 525 6.39 2.80 13.38
CA GLY A 525 4.97 3.10 13.66
C GLY A 525 4.06 3.15 12.43
N GLY A 526 4.56 2.81 11.23
CA GLY A 526 3.77 2.87 10.00
C GLY A 526 3.59 4.30 9.46
N ASP A 527 2.54 4.50 8.66
CA ASP A 527 2.19 5.80 8.10
C ASP A 527 1.50 6.66 9.17
N ALA A 528 1.93 7.92 9.29
CA ALA A 528 1.34 8.93 10.15
C ALA A 528 1.02 10.18 9.34
N TYR A 529 -0.02 10.92 9.73
CA TYR A 529 -0.42 12.16 9.08
C TYR A 529 -0.10 13.33 9.98
N VAL A 530 0.80 14.20 9.52
CA VAL A 530 1.27 15.37 10.29
C VAL A 530 0.75 16.63 9.63
N LEU A 531 -0.07 17.37 10.38
CA LEU A 531 -0.55 18.69 10.00
C LEU A 531 0.47 19.74 10.45
N GLU A 532 0.93 20.59 9.56
CA GLU A 532 1.90 21.65 9.81
C GLU A 532 1.31 23.01 9.42
N SER A 533 1.42 23.99 10.31
CA SER A 533 1.08 25.38 10.01
C SER A 533 2.15 25.99 9.10
N VAL A 534 1.72 26.68 8.04
CA VAL A 534 2.63 27.40 7.14
C VAL A 534 2.82 28.81 7.69
N GLU A 535 4.05 29.30 7.86
CA GLU A 535 4.33 30.69 8.32
C GLU A 535 3.64 31.06 9.65
N GLY A 536 3.40 30.10 10.54
CA GLY A 536 2.79 30.34 11.85
C GLY A 536 1.30 30.75 11.78
N ARG A 537 0.60 30.41 10.70
CA ARG A 537 -0.84 30.63 10.56
C ARG A 537 -1.62 29.88 11.64
N PRO A 538 -2.76 30.41 12.12
CA PRO A 538 -3.53 29.77 13.16
C PRO A 538 -4.10 28.44 12.67
N VAL A 539 -3.71 27.36 13.33
CA VAL A 539 -4.20 25.99 13.16
C VAL A 539 -4.48 25.44 14.54
N ARG A 540 -5.66 24.88 14.75
CA ARG A 540 -6.00 24.18 15.99
C ARG A 540 -6.32 22.73 15.73
N VAL A 541 -5.91 21.86 16.65
CA VAL A 541 -6.32 20.46 16.69
C VAL A 541 -6.95 20.22 18.06
N ASN A 542 -8.20 19.77 18.06
CA ASN A 542 -9.00 19.57 19.27
C ASN A 542 -9.07 20.81 20.19
N GLY A 543 -9.04 22.00 19.58
CA GLY A 543 -9.11 23.29 20.30
C GLY A 543 -7.76 23.86 20.72
N GLU A 544 -6.67 23.12 20.62
CA GLU A 544 -5.33 23.58 20.96
C GLU A 544 -4.61 24.18 19.75
N ASP A 545 -4.03 25.38 19.89
CA ASP A 545 -3.22 25.98 18.82
C ASP A 545 -1.92 25.19 18.62
N VAL A 546 -1.64 24.77 17.39
CA VAL A 546 -0.48 23.94 17.04
C VAL A 546 0.30 24.52 15.86
N THR A 547 1.62 24.40 15.91
CA THR A 547 2.49 24.63 14.74
C THR A 547 2.69 23.35 13.94
N SER A 548 2.67 22.20 14.61
CA SER A 548 2.70 20.86 14.02
C SER A 548 1.99 19.87 14.94
N ALA A 549 1.16 18.99 14.37
CA ALA A 549 0.47 17.94 15.12
C ALA A 549 0.31 16.68 14.28
N THR A 550 0.56 15.51 14.88
CA THR A 550 0.22 14.21 14.28
C THR A 550 -1.25 13.93 14.54
N LEU A 551 -2.05 13.84 13.48
CA LEU A 551 -3.49 13.61 13.56
C LEU A 551 -3.82 12.15 13.87
N LYS A 552 -4.85 11.96 14.67
CA LYS A 552 -5.48 10.69 15.03
C LYS A 552 -6.92 10.66 14.54
N ASP A 553 -7.48 9.45 14.45
CA ASP A 553 -8.91 9.28 14.12
C ASP A 553 -9.80 10.04 15.10
N GLY A 554 -10.75 10.80 14.56
CA GLY A 554 -11.69 11.63 15.30
C GLY A 554 -11.20 13.06 15.62
N ASP A 555 -9.93 13.38 15.34
CA ASP A 555 -9.40 14.72 15.61
C ASP A 555 -10.18 15.80 14.85
N ARG A 556 -10.54 16.88 15.55
CA ARG A 556 -11.19 18.05 14.97
C ARG A 556 -10.16 19.12 14.68
N VAL A 557 -10.02 19.49 13.41
CA VAL A 557 -9.06 20.48 12.94
C VAL A 557 -9.78 21.77 12.60
N ALA A 558 -9.24 22.90 13.08
CA ALA A 558 -9.67 24.24 12.66
C ALA A 558 -8.52 24.94 11.92
N LEU A 559 -8.79 25.40 10.70
CA LEU A 559 -7.89 26.25 9.92
C LEU A 559 -8.41 27.69 9.98
N GLY A 560 -7.76 28.53 10.77
CA GLY A 560 -8.27 29.87 11.06
C GLY A 560 -9.56 29.83 11.88
N THR A 561 -10.52 30.70 11.57
CA THR A 561 -11.75 30.88 12.36
C THR A 561 -13.00 30.27 11.74
N LYS A 562 -12.95 29.85 10.47
CA LYS A 562 -14.15 29.41 9.73
C LYS A 562 -14.06 27.96 9.27
N VAL A 563 -12.90 27.54 8.78
CA VAL A 563 -12.75 26.21 8.19
C VAL A 563 -12.53 25.18 9.28
N HIS A 564 -13.42 24.20 9.36
CA HIS A 564 -13.34 23.09 10.29
C HIS A 564 -13.53 21.76 9.56
N PHE A 565 -12.77 20.74 9.95
CA PHE A 565 -12.98 19.38 9.48
C PHE A 565 -12.63 18.36 10.55
N ARG A 566 -13.23 17.17 10.45
CA ARG A 566 -12.86 16.01 11.24
C ARG A 566 -11.96 15.09 10.43
N PHE A 567 -10.85 14.68 11.03
CA PHE A 567 -9.94 13.71 10.47
C PHE A 567 -10.40 12.31 10.87
N HIS A 568 -10.67 11.47 9.89
CA HIS A 568 -11.10 10.09 10.07
C HIS A 568 -10.09 9.11 9.48
N TYR A 569 -9.93 7.97 10.14
CA TYR A 569 -9.04 6.90 9.72
C TYR A 569 -9.77 5.55 9.76
N PRO A 570 -10.72 5.30 8.84
CA PRO A 570 -11.70 4.22 8.97
C PRO A 570 -11.08 2.82 9.00
N SER A 571 -9.98 2.60 8.28
CA SER A 571 -9.36 1.29 8.13
C SER A 571 -7.84 1.35 8.34
N GLU A 572 -7.36 0.63 9.35
CA GLU A 572 -5.93 0.45 9.62
C GLU A 572 -5.20 -0.27 8.47
N VAL A 573 -5.94 -1.07 7.68
CA VAL A 573 -5.42 -1.82 6.54
C VAL A 573 -5.17 -0.91 5.35
N SER A 574 -6.16 -0.07 5.01
CA SER A 574 -6.05 0.85 3.88
C SER A 574 -5.11 2.01 4.18
N ARG A 575 -5.15 2.58 5.38
CA ARG A 575 -4.34 3.75 5.74
C ARG A 575 -4.63 5.02 4.93
N ALA A 576 -5.75 5.09 4.22
CA ALA A 576 -6.22 6.31 3.58
C ALA A 576 -7.14 7.08 4.56
N PRO A 577 -6.79 8.31 4.95
CA PRO A 577 -7.66 9.11 5.81
C PRO A 577 -8.78 9.76 5.00
N VAL A 578 -9.86 10.04 5.71
CA VAL A 578 -11.02 10.80 5.27
C VAL A 578 -11.01 12.15 5.99
N LEU A 579 -11.18 13.23 5.24
CA LEU A 579 -11.41 14.57 5.77
C LEU A 579 -12.89 14.88 5.61
N GLN A 580 -13.64 14.98 6.71
CA GLN A 580 -15.05 15.34 6.70
C GLN A 580 -15.20 16.81 7.06
N PHE A 581 -15.61 17.65 6.11
CA PHE A 581 -15.81 19.08 6.33
C PHE A 581 -17.09 19.31 7.15
N GLU A 582 -17.02 20.19 8.16
CA GLU A 582 -18.17 20.51 9.00
C GLU A 582 -19.11 21.51 8.32
N GLU A 583 -20.34 21.66 8.85
CA GLU A 583 -21.45 22.34 8.18
C GLU A 583 -21.09 23.72 7.58
N GLY A 584 -21.39 23.88 6.28
CA GLY A 584 -21.18 25.11 5.52
C GLY A 584 -19.82 25.22 4.83
N GLU A 585 -18.86 24.36 5.18
CA GLU A 585 -17.55 24.32 4.52
C GLU A 585 -17.59 23.38 3.31
N LEU A 586 -17.36 23.94 2.13
CA LEU A 586 -17.29 23.20 0.88
C LEU A 586 -15.90 23.36 0.27
N VAL A 587 -15.27 22.24 -0.09
CA VAL A 587 -14.08 22.24 -0.92
C VAL A 587 -14.48 21.81 -2.31
N GLN A 588 -14.41 22.73 -3.26
CA GLN A 588 -14.85 22.48 -4.65
C GLN A 588 -16.28 21.95 -4.73
N GLY A 589 -17.16 22.40 -3.82
CA GLY A 589 -18.56 21.98 -3.75
C GLY A 589 -18.81 20.66 -2.98
N LEU A 590 -17.78 20.03 -2.43
CA LEU A 590 -17.86 18.73 -1.77
C LEU A 590 -17.64 18.84 -0.25
N THR A 591 -18.32 17.98 0.51
CA THR A 591 -18.31 17.92 1.98
C THR A 591 -17.30 16.92 2.55
N GLN A 592 -16.64 16.15 1.68
CA GLN A 592 -15.70 15.12 2.08
C GLN A 592 -14.54 15.02 1.09
N ALA A 593 -13.35 14.73 1.60
CA ALA A 593 -12.19 14.36 0.80
C ALA A 593 -11.53 13.09 1.33
N VAL A 594 -10.98 12.25 0.45
CA VAL A 594 -10.20 11.06 0.79
C VAL A 594 -8.78 11.22 0.25
N LEU A 595 -7.79 10.94 1.09
CA LEU A 595 -6.38 11.04 0.67
C LEU A 595 -5.89 9.69 0.17
N LEU A 596 -5.73 9.57 -1.14
CA LEU A 596 -5.24 8.37 -1.80
C LEU A 596 -3.71 8.45 -1.95
N PRO A 597 -2.94 7.50 -1.41
CA PRO A 597 -1.52 7.42 -1.71
C PRO A 597 -1.25 7.24 -3.22
N PRO A 598 -0.19 7.85 -3.77
CA PRO A 598 0.08 7.81 -5.20
C PRO A 598 0.45 6.43 -5.73
N THR A 599 0.80 5.49 -4.85
CA THR A 599 1.14 4.11 -5.23
C THR A 599 0.76 3.09 -4.18
N GLY A 600 0.35 1.93 -4.67
CA GLY A 600 0.16 0.70 -3.88
C GLY A 600 -1.23 0.53 -3.30
N ARG A 601 -1.50 -0.69 -2.85
CA ARG A 601 -2.78 -1.09 -2.24
C ARG A 601 -2.89 -0.71 -0.76
N ALA A 602 -1.78 -0.37 -0.11
CA ALA A 602 -1.70 0.14 1.28
C ALA A 602 -2.18 1.61 1.40
N GLY A 603 -3.27 1.89 0.69
CA GLY A 603 -3.91 3.18 0.50
C GLY A 603 -5.32 3.07 -0.09
N ALA A 604 -5.87 1.86 -0.21
CA ALA A 604 -7.05 1.62 -1.05
C ALA A 604 -8.33 2.20 -0.43
N ILE A 605 -9.07 3.01 -1.19
CA ILE A 605 -10.38 3.51 -0.78
C ILE A 605 -11.36 2.34 -0.79
N ARG A 606 -11.93 2.03 0.36
CA ARG A 606 -12.92 0.94 0.50
C ARG A 606 -14.32 1.51 0.42
N VAL A 607 -15.13 0.95 -0.47
CA VAL A 607 -16.53 1.34 -0.73
C VAL A 607 -17.41 0.12 -0.55
N GLY A 608 -18.55 0.28 0.14
CA GLY A 608 -19.50 -0.81 0.38
C GLY A 608 -20.02 -0.86 1.81
N ASN A 609 -20.76 -1.92 2.13
CA ASN A 609 -21.28 -2.19 3.46
C ASN A 609 -20.24 -2.88 4.36
N LEU A 610 -19.11 -2.20 4.57
CA LEU A 610 -18.04 -2.65 5.46
C LEU A 610 -17.96 -1.74 6.68
N VAL A 611 -17.73 -2.32 7.85
CA VAL A 611 -17.56 -1.57 9.11
C VAL A 611 -16.41 -0.57 9.02
N ASP A 612 -15.40 -0.87 8.20
CA ASP A 612 -14.22 -0.03 7.96
C ASP A 612 -14.17 0.55 6.54
N ALA A 613 -15.33 0.73 5.90
CA ALA A 613 -15.43 1.45 4.63
C ALA A 613 -15.07 2.94 4.80
N HIS A 614 -14.42 3.51 3.79
CA HIS A 614 -14.21 4.96 3.71
C HIS A 614 -15.48 5.65 3.21
N ILE A 615 -16.24 4.91 2.40
CA ILE A 615 -17.52 5.31 1.81
C ILE A 615 -18.49 4.18 2.12
N ALA A 616 -19.21 4.30 3.23
CA ALA A 616 -20.17 3.30 3.68
C ALA A 616 -21.50 3.45 2.93
N THR A 617 -22.01 2.33 2.41
CA THR A 617 -23.31 2.24 1.73
C THR A 617 -24.17 1.26 2.52
N SER A 618 -25.40 1.64 2.87
CA SER A 618 -26.25 0.83 3.76
C SER A 618 -26.90 -0.35 3.03
N ASP A 619 -27.17 -0.20 1.74
CA ASP A 619 -28.06 -1.10 1.01
C ASP A 619 -27.30 -2.02 0.05
N SER A 620 -25.98 -1.79 -0.12
CA SER A 620 -25.14 -2.63 -0.96
C SER A 620 -24.81 -3.97 -0.31
N SER A 621 -25.01 -5.05 -1.06
CA SER A 621 -24.53 -6.39 -0.76
C SER A 621 -23.05 -6.59 -1.08
N GLY A 622 -22.50 -5.72 -1.94
CA GLY A 622 -21.10 -5.77 -2.37
C GLY A 622 -20.13 -4.87 -1.61
N SER A 623 -18.85 -5.07 -1.93
CA SER A 623 -17.79 -4.11 -1.59
C SER A 623 -16.67 -4.14 -2.62
N CYS A 624 -16.02 -3.00 -2.80
CA CYS A 624 -14.87 -2.87 -3.67
C CYS A 624 -13.81 -1.93 -3.10
N GLU A 625 -12.60 -2.08 -3.63
CA GLU A 625 -11.43 -1.28 -3.31
C GLU A 625 -10.99 -0.49 -4.54
N VAL A 626 -10.69 0.80 -4.35
CA VAL A 626 -10.12 1.68 -5.37
C VAL A 626 -8.70 2.06 -4.96
N TYR A 627 -7.70 1.76 -5.78
CA TYR A 627 -6.30 2.09 -5.49
C TYR A 627 -5.49 2.35 -6.75
N ARG A 628 -4.29 2.92 -6.61
CA ARG A 628 -3.37 3.11 -7.73
C ARG A 628 -2.33 1.98 -7.78
N GLU A 629 -2.33 1.21 -8.86
CA GLU A 629 -1.34 0.17 -9.11
C GLU A 629 -0.04 0.80 -9.61
N THR A 630 1.09 0.43 -9.01
CA THR A 630 2.40 0.97 -9.37
C THR A 630 2.79 0.50 -10.78
N ALA A 631 2.73 1.40 -11.76
CA ALA A 631 3.31 1.22 -13.08
C ALA A 631 4.54 2.12 -13.25
N ALA A 632 5.47 1.74 -14.12
CA ALA A 632 6.71 2.50 -14.39
C ALA A 632 6.46 3.95 -14.85
N GLU A 633 5.26 4.23 -15.40
CA GLU A 633 4.82 5.55 -15.84
C GLU A 633 3.42 5.85 -15.29
N GLY A 634 3.33 6.61 -14.20
CA GLY A 634 2.09 7.28 -13.78
C GLY A 634 0.92 6.38 -13.32
N GLY A 635 1.20 5.22 -12.71
CA GLY A 635 0.30 4.26 -12.04
C GLY A 635 -1.20 4.29 -12.39
N GLN A 636 -1.80 3.20 -12.84
CA GLN A 636 -3.22 3.21 -13.22
C GLN A 636 -4.15 3.05 -12.02
N LEU A 637 -5.32 3.70 -12.05
CA LEU A 637 -6.37 3.47 -11.07
C LEU A 637 -7.03 2.13 -11.35
N VAL A 638 -7.16 1.33 -10.29
CA VAL A 638 -7.71 -0.01 -10.33
C VAL A 638 -8.87 -0.06 -9.35
N VAL A 639 -9.97 -0.68 -9.79
CA VAL A 639 -11.05 -1.11 -8.92
C VAL A 639 -11.01 -2.63 -8.84
N GLN A 640 -11.13 -3.15 -7.61
CA GLN A 640 -11.14 -4.57 -7.31
C GLN A 640 -12.34 -4.88 -6.43
N GLY A 641 -13.14 -5.89 -6.79
CA GLY A 641 -14.32 -6.32 -6.05
C GLY A 641 -14.33 -7.83 -5.85
N ALA A 642 -14.89 -8.31 -4.75
CA ALA A 642 -14.91 -9.74 -4.41
C ALA A 642 -15.68 -10.58 -5.45
N SER A 643 -16.82 -10.06 -5.91
CA SER A 643 -17.66 -10.68 -6.95
C SER A 643 -17.27 -10.27 -8.38
N GLY A 644 -16.22 -9.46 -8.52
CA GLY A 644 -15.81 -8.85 -9.77
C GLY A 644 -16.39 -7.46 -10.02
N VAL A 645 -15.82 -6.78 -11.01
CA VAL A 645 -16.08 -5.40 -11.39
C VAL A 645 -16.24 -5.31 -12.90
N ALA A 646 -17.23 -4.56 -13.36
CA ALA A 646 -17.50 -4.26 -14.76
C ALA A 646 -17.27 -2.76 -14.99
N VAL A 647 -16.53 -2.39 -16.03
CA VAL A 647 -16.24 -0.98 -16.37
C VAL A 647 -16.90 -0.65 -17.70
N ASP A 648 -17.64 0.45 -17.76
CA ASP A 648 -18.27 0.97 -18.98
C ASP A 648 -19.17 -0.07 -19.71
N GLY A 649 -19.73 -1.03 -18.97
CA GLY A 649 -20.59 -2.11 -19.49
C GLY A 649 -19.85 -3.39 -19.89
N ASP A 650 -18.54 -3.48 -19.68
CA ASP A 650 -17.75 -4.69 -19.94
C ASP A 650 -18.15 -5.87 -19.03
N ALA A 651 -17.77 -7.08 -19.43
CA ALA A 651 -17.97 -8.28 -18.61
C ALA A 651 -17.22 -8.17 -17.27
N PRO A 652 -17.82 -8.60 -16.14
CA PRO A 652 -17.18 -8.54 -14.83
C PRO A 652 -15.83 -9.28 -14.76
N ARG A 653 -14.84 -8.67 -14.12
CA ARG A 653 -13.51 -9.24 -13.86
C ARG A 653 -13.13 -9.03 -12.41
N SER A 654 -12.23 -9.84 -11.83
CA SER A 654 -11.79 -9.63 -10.44
C SER A 654 -11.18 -8.25 -10.19
N ARG A 655 -10.59 -7.63 -11.22
CA ARG A 655 -10.05 -6.27 -11.20
C ARG A 655 -10.22 -5.60 -12.56
N ALA A 656 -10.33 -4.27 -12.57
CA ALA A 656 -10.38 -3.49 -13.80
C ALA A 656 -9.72 -2.11 -13.64
N PHE A 657 -9.15 -1.61 -14.73
CA PHE A 657 -8.54 -0.29 -14.81
C PHE A 657 -9.60 0.77 -15.10
N CYS A 658 -9.48 1.92 -14.46
CA CYS A 658 -10.41 3.03 -14.58
C CYS A 658 -9.69 4.28 -15.09
N ARG A 659 -10.43 5.10 -15.84
CA ARG A 659 -9.97 6.36 -16.41
C ARG A 659 -11.00 7.46 -16.12
N ASP A 660 -10.70 8.67 -16.56
CA ASP A 660 -11.67 9.75 -16.50
C ASP A 660 -12.96 9.39 -17.26
N GLY A 661 -14.12 9.63 -16.63
CA GLY A 661 -15.44 9.30 -17.14
C GLY A 661 -15.86 7.84 -16.98
N SER A 662 -15.00 6.96 -16.45
CA SER A 662 -15.36 5.55 -16.26
C SER A 662 -16.55 5.39 -15.31
N THR A 663 -17.49 4.52 -15.68
CA THR A 663 -18.57 4.03 -14.82
C THR A 663 -18.28 2.59 -14.44
N VAL A 664 -18.14 2.30 -13.15
CA VAL A 664 -17.80 0.97 -12.65
C VAL A 664 -18.97 0.39 -11.88
N ARG A 665 -19.32 -0.85 -12.17
CA ARG A 665 -20.27 -1.65 -11.39
C ARG A 665 -19.54 -2.75 -10.65
N ALA A 666 -19.72 -2.81 -9.33
CA ALA A 666 -19.18 -3.84 -8.46
C ALA A 666 -20.34 -4.37 -7.60
N ASP A 667 -20.85 -5.56 -7.90
CA ASP A 667 -22.13 -6.03 -7.37
C ASP A 667 -23.28 -5.03 -7.68
N ASP A 668 -23.93 -4.51 -6.65
CA ASP A 668 -24.97 -3.47 -6.68
C ASP A 668 -24.43 -2.05 -6.51
N LEU A 669 -23.11 -1.87 -6.37
CA LEU A 669 -22.48 -0.55 -6.31
C LEU A 669 -22.22 0.00 -7.71
N THR A 670 -22.64 1.25 -7.96
CA THR A 670 -22.20 2.04 -9.11
C THR A 670 -21.26 3.15 -8.68
N LEU A 671 -20.06 3.18 -9.27
CA LEU A 671 -19.06 4.23 -9.10
C LEU A 671 -18.87 5.01 -10.39
N VAL A 672 -18.64 6.33 -10.29
CA VAL A 672 -18.34 7.20 -11.43
C VAL A 672 -17.07 8.00 -11.15
N PHE A 673 -16.11 7.95 -12.06
CA PHE A 673 -14.82 8.63 -11.94
C PHE A 673 -14.81 9.88 -12.81
N ARG A 674 -14.46 11.04 -12.24
CA ARG A 674 -14.36 12.30 -13.01
C ARG A 674 -13.13 13.11 -12.62
N SER A 675 -12.31 13.49 -13.59
CA SER A 675 -11.21 14.41 -13.36
C SER A 675 -11.73 15.81 -13.05
N ILE A 676 -11.05 16.51 -12.14
CA ILE A 676 -11.27 17.93 -11.96
C ILE A 676 -10.24 18.63 -12.83
N ALA A 677 -10.71 19.38 -13.83
CA ALA A 677 -9.82 20.24 -14.59
C ALA A 677 -9.12 21.19 -13.60
N PRO A 678 -7.80 21.41 -13.70
CA PRO A 678 -7.16 22.48 -12.95
C PRO A 678 -7.94 23.76 -13.30
N SER A 679 -8.47 24.42 -12.28
CA SER A 679 -9.19 25.68 -12.47
C SER A 679 -8.20 26.68 -13.06
N ASP A 680 -8.39 27.04 -14.33
CA ASP A 680 -7.67 28.13 -14.99
C ASP A 680 -7.92 29.48 -14.31
#